data_AF-A0AA41W953-F1
#
_entry.id   AF-A0AA41W953-F1
#
_cell.length_a   1.000
_cell.length_b   1.000
_cell.length_c   1.000
_cell.angle_alpha   90.00
_cell.angle_beta   90.00
_cell.angle_gamma   90.00
#
_symmetry.space_group_name_H-M   'P 1'
#
loop_
_entity.id
_entity.type
_entity.pdbx_description
1 polymer ?
#
loop_
_entity_poly.entity_id
_entity_poly.type
_entity_poly.pdbx_seq_one_letter_code
_entity_poly.pdbx_strand_id
1 'polypeptide(L)'
;MKITMWSGLCSLLFLASAGAEVVTYPWPETAPESARYEVNIYQDCEQYQPRTLYSEPQLEQGPDGDGVTGLIEDRSLSYTPFSVTGEVLVEATKLYGSEAQRVEISPLSYGILPEYFDGRTVRFTLPDNLDPAYISVNFISADNKDAGNLNAVNVKHGLVIFADAPESNVPDLNQAGVVDFSIGTRQQIENADVIYFPAGDHDLRQKFGRIDNAVGTDARLFLQRNGQQIYFAPGAYVRGSIDANRYNNIRVTGRGVISGGDFYWHYFQDPNTSKGKTAYLDFTGSNDSEFEGFIIENPTHHTMPSGLNSTIRNIKIIGWASNHDGVRPGGGSLVEKVFIKTSDDLDYARDPHVFKDSVIWPMRNGAFGMLGWNNLGTGFTEYDNIRFIHSEWDIPADEKRNTGMIGSVLNQGIFLEQNTLENVYAEFGAGMIANISIEFEQQSDAAKNQPVNGSWGELKDFTFKNILMELPFQNSGRELVKNQLKGFEKDGAKATIHDFDFINIIAGDTVVTNANASDYFDIDPNTTYNINFTTEGNIYTVFSSANAGGILSPAGNLPTPEGMDRYINIVPDAGYRIADVQIDGQSVGAKQLVLLKNVQRDYNVTVHFEAGQSSDGEPLDCSVPDQNLKPSLTLTYPQVGTEFETGARVPIVVDGLDVDGYITQVEFLINGQSIGVDYARPYMAQLQSLASGGETVVAVATDDDGAQQSLSIVINTPSAPVEVININDLAVVQLGCDDAELTWSDVAGADKYRVRRRLTADSTYKNIGDVTPGVGYFHDTSNREDNASYVYMVRPMLDGKAVKISNTPTVINQCN
;
A
#
# COMPACT_ATOMS: atom_id res chain seq x y z
N MET A 1 18.43 -68.63 18.32
CA MET A 1 17.42 -68.05 19.25
C MET A 1 18.03 -66.77 19.81
N LYS A 2 17.35 -65.64 19.54
CA LYS A 2 17.66 -64.20 19.73
C LYS A 2 18.82 -63.81 20.68
N ILE A 3 19.72 -62.93 20.21
CA ILE A 3 19.69 -61.48 20.45
C ILE A 3 20.60 -60.81 19.41
N THR A 4 20.04 -59.84 18.71
CA THR A 4 20.68 -58.97 17.71
C THR A 4 21.09 -57.69 18.44
N MET A 5 22.33 -57.22 18.27
CA MET A 5 22.69 -55.82 18.52
C MET A 5 23.44 -55.29 17.31
N TRP A 6 22.86 -54.23 16.75
CA TRP A 6 23.33 -53.46 15.60
C TRP A 6 24.51 -52.57 15.97
N SER A 7 25.45 -52.46 15.03
CA SER A 7 26.49 -51.44 14.97
C SER A 7 26.37 -50.73 13.62
N GLY A 8 26.33 -49.39 13.63
CA GLY A 8 26.66 -48.59 12.45
C GLY A 8 25.51 -47.73 11.91
N LEU A 9 25.66 -46.42 12.07
CA LEU A 9 25.21 -45.32 11.21
C LEU A 9 25.69 -44.05 11.90
N CYS A 10 26.93 -43.60 11.65
CA CYS A 10 27.26 -42.67 10.56
C CYS A 10 26.26 -41.52 10.48
N SER A 11 26.42 -40.56 11.38
CA SER A 11 25.82 -39.24 11.34
C SER A 11 26.33 -38.49 10.11
N LEU A 12 25.56 -38.53 9.02
CA LEU A 12 25.59 -37.45 8.04
C LEU A 12 24.91 -36.25 8.70
N LEU A 13 25.70 -35.22 9.00
CA LEU A 13 25.17 -33.87 9.10
C LEU A 13 24.57 -33.54 7.73
N PHE A 14 23.24 -33.57 7.63
CA PHE A 14 22.58 -32.67 6.71
C PHE A 14 22.77 -31.28 7.30
N LEU A 15 23.66 -30.49 6.70
CA LEU A 15 23.46 -29.05 6.66
C LEU A 15 22.14 -28.88 5.91
N ALA A 16 21.04 -28.74 6.65
CA ALA A 16 19.86 -28.12 6.09
C ALA A 16 20.32 -26.75 5.58
N SER A 17 20.27 -26.54 4.27
CA SER A 17 20.08 -25.19 3.77
C SER A 17 18.87 -24.63 4.54
N ALA A 18 18.92 -23.35 4.91
CA ALA A 18 17.74 -22.64 5.36
C ALA A 18 16.77 -22.61 4.18
N GLY A 19 16.01 -23.69 4.01
CA GLY A 19 15.01 -23.85 2.96
C GLY A 19 13.78 -23.04 3.31
N ALA A 20 13.05 -22.65 2.29
CA ALA A 20 11.71 -22.15 2.43
C ALA A 20 10.88 -23.13 3.29
N GLU A 21 10.09 -22.60 4.24
CA GLU A 21 9.35 -23.41 5.21
C GLU A 21 7.94 -22.83 5.40
N VAL A 22 6.92 -23.61 5.02
CA VAL A 22 5.53 -23.40 5.41
C VAL A 22 5.26 -24.09 6.75
N VAL A 23 4.85 -23.32 7.75
CA VAL A 23 4.46 -23.81 9.07
C VAL A 23 2.94 -23.70 9.23
N THR A 24 2.26 -24.85 9.19
CA THR A 24 0.83 -24.93 9.52
C THR A 24 0.63 -25.07 11.04
N TYR A 25 -0.52 -24.60 11.52
CA TYR A 25 -0.79 -24.56 12.96
C TYR A 25 -1.75 -25.69 13.40
N PRO A 26 -1.44 -26.42 14.48
CA PRO A 26 -2.22 -27.58 14.93
C PRO A 26 -3.45 -27.16 15.76
N TRP A 27 -4.45 -26.60 15.10
CA TRP A 27 -5.69 -26.14 15.75
C TRP A 27 -6.49 -27.31 16.38
N PRO A 28 -7.09 -27.14 17.58
CA PRO A 28 -7.94 -28.15 18.19
C PRO A 28 -9.25 -28.34 17.39
N GLU A 29 -9.81 -29.54 17.35
CA GLU A 29 -11.07 -29.84 16.62
C GLU A 29 -12.22 -28.87 16.99
N THR A 30 -12.24 -28.36 18.22
CA THR A 30 -13.23 -27.42 18.76
C THR A 30 -13.06 -25.97 18.28
N ALA A 31 -11.93 -25.62 17.65
CA ALA A 31 -11.79 -24.33 16.98
C ALA A 31 -12.74 -24.26 15.77
N PRO A 32 -13.47 -23.15 15.55
CA PRO A 32 -14.41 -23.03 14.44
C PRO A 32 -13.72 -23.15 13.09
N GLU A 33 -14.20 -24.06 12.25
CA GLU A 33 -13.67 -24.32 10.92
C GLU A 33 -14.63 -23.86 9.84
N SER A 34 -14.08 -23.28 8.78
CA SER A 34 -14.90 -22.81 7.67
C SER A 34 -15.47 -23.98 6.87
N ALA A 35 -16.80 -24.01 6.75
CA ALA A 35 -17.48 -24.83 5.75
C ALA A 35 -17.62 -24.13 4.39
N ARG A 36 -17.04 -22.92 4.25
CA ARG A 36 -17.24 -22.05 3.08
C ARG A 36 -16.03 -22.02 2.16
N TYR A 37 -14.85 -22.10 2.74
CA TYR A 37 -13.60 -22.02 2.01
C TYR A 37 -12.61 -23.07 2.49
N GLU A 38 -11.81 -23.56 1.55
CA GLU A 38 -10.63 -24.38 1.80
C GLU A 38 -9.42 -23.67 1.20
N VAL A 39 -8.26 -23.77 1.85
CA VAL A 39 -7.01 -23.20 1.37
C VAL A 39 -5.90 -24.25 1.42
N ASN A 40 -5.23 -24.44 0.29
CA ASN A 40 -4.00 -25.23 0.18
C ASN A 40 -2.84 -24.28 -0.15
N ILE A 41 -1.67 -24.59 0.38
CA ILE A 41 -0.43 -23.89 0.12
C ILE A 41 0.53 -24.88 -0.53
N TYR A 42 1.21 -24.47 -1.58
CA TYR A 42 2.22 -25.26 -2.24
C TYR A 42 3.55 -24.52 -2.20
N GLN A 43 4.60 -25.22 -1.77
CA GLN A 43 5.98 -24.75 -1.80
C GLN A 43 6.86 -25.92 -2.22
N ASP A 44 7.69 -25.75 -3.24
CA ASP A 44 8.56 -26.81 -3.77
C ASP A 44 7.78 -28.11 -4.10
N CYS A 45 6.59 -27.95 -4.67
CA CYS A 45 5.61 -29.02 -4.96
C CYS A 45 5.09 -29.80 -3.74
N GLU A 46 5.48 -29.45 -2.51
CA GLU A 46 4.89 -29.98 -1.28
C GLU A 46 3.59 -29.23 -0.98
N GLN A 47 2.51 -30.00 -0.78
CA GLN A 47 1.22 -29.46 -0.39
C GLN A 47 1.10 -29.39 1.13
N TYR A 48 0.77 -28.20 1.62
CA TYR A 48 0.41 -27.92 3.00
C TYR A 48 -1.06 -27.51 3.04
N GLN A 49 -1.82 -28.06 3.98
CA GLN A 49 -3.23 -27.75 4.15
C GLN A 49 -3.46 -27.06 5.50
N PRO A 50 -3.15 -25.76 5.62
CA PRO A 50 -3.48 -25.02 6.83
C PRO A 50 -5.00 -25.00 7.03
N ARG A 51 -5.45 -25.22 8.26
CA ARG A 51 -6.88 -25.18 8.56
C ARG A 51 -7.44 -23.77 8.39
N THR A 52 -8.50 -23.63 7.60
CA THR A 52 -9.25 -22.39 7.48
C THR A 52 -10.23 -22.26 8.65
N LEU A 53 -9.96 -21.33 9.54
CA LEU A 53 -10.84 -20.99 10.65
C LEU A 53 -11.97 -20.06 10.17
N TYR A 54 -12.96 -19.84 11.04
CA TYR A 54 -14.13 -19.05 10.71
C TYR A 54 -14.62 -18.21 11.89
N SER A 55 -15.06 -17.00 11.60
CA SER A 55 -15.68 -16.06 12.53
C SER A 55 -17.03 -15.59 12.01
N GLU A 56 -18.00 -15.47 12.92
CA GLU A 56 -19.31 -14.88 12.67
C GLU A 56 -19.71 -13.93 13.81
N PRO A 57 -20.69 -13.03 13.60
CA PRO A 57 -21.20 -12.19 14.67
C PRO A 57 -21.75 -13.03 15.83
N GLN A 58 -21.38 -12.67 17.06
CA GLN A 58 -22.00 -13.22 18.26
C GLN A 58 -23.35 -12.54 18.51
N LEU A 59 -24.45 -13.30 18.38
CA LEU A 59 -25.84 -12.80 18.45
C LEU A 59 -26.55 -13.12 19.78
N GLU A 60 -25.86 -13.73 20.76
CA GLU A 60 -26.40 -13.92 22.10
C GLU A 60 -26.72 -12.56 22.74
N GLN A 61 -27.98 -12.38 23.15
CA GLN A 61 -28.46 -11.13 23.73
C GLN A 61 -27.93 -10.93 25.14
N GLY A 62 -27.09 -9.92 25.34
CA GLY A 62 -26.68 -9.41 26.64
C GLY A 62 -27.68 -8.39 27.22
N PRO A 63 -27.40 -7.82 28.41
CA PRO A 63 -28.21 -6.75 28.99
C PRO A 63 -28.35 -5.50 28.11
N ASP A 64 -27.39 -5.26 27.21
CA ASP A 64 -27.39 -4.13 26.27
C ASP A 64 -27.78 -4.54 24.84
N GLY A 65 -28.15 -5.81 24.61
CA GLY A 65 -28.31 -6.40 23.28
C GLY A 65 -27.07 -7.16 22.81
N ASP A 66 -26.92 -7.34 21.51
CA ASP A 66 -25.77 -8.00 20.85
C ASP A 66 -24.78 -7.00 20.23
N GLY A 67 -25.16 -5.73 20.08
CA GLY A 67 -24.34 -4.68 19.45
C GLY A 67 -24.16 -4.84 17.94
N VAL A 68 -24.70 -5.89 17.32
CA VAL A 68 -24.55 -6.22 15.91
C VAL A 68 -25.64 -5.52 15.10
N THR A 69 -25.27 -4.95 13.95
CA THR A 69 -26.29 -4.33 13.08
C THR A 69 -27.04 -5.40 12.30
N GLY A 70 -28.36 -5.25 12.13
CA GLY A 70 -29.19 -6.22 11.39
C GLY A 70 -28.77 -6.47 9.93
N LEU A 71 -27.92 -5.63 9.35
CA LEU A 71 -27.36 -5.82 8.00
C LEU A 71 -26.18 -6.78 7.93
N ILE A 72 -25.63 -7.21 9.07
CA ILE A 72 -24.42 -8.05 9.10
C ILE A 72 -24.61 -9.35 9.89
N GLU A 73 -25.80 -9.61 10.44
CA GLU A 73 -26.11 -10.77 11.29
C GLU A 73 -25.88 -12.12 10.60
N ASP A 74 -26.02 -12.20 9.28
CA ASP A 74 -25.86 -13.42 8.49
C ASP A 74 -24.54 -13.49 7.70
N ARG A 75 -23.60 -12.61 8.04
CA ARG A 75 -22.27 -12.55 7.43
C ARG A 75 -21.25 -13.40 8.17
N SER A 76 -20.11 -13.60 7.52
CA SER A 76 -18.99 -14.31 8.12
C SER A 76 -17.64 -13.97 7.52
N LEU A 77 -16.57 -14.28 8.25
CA LEU A 77 -15.20 -14.16 7.78
C LEU A 77 -14.47 -15.48 8.01
N SER A 78 -14.06 -16.15 6.94
CA SER A 78 -13.10 -17.25 7.01
C SER A 78 -11.69 -16.69 6.99
N TYR A 79 -10.78 -17.32 7.73
CA TYR A 79 -9.38 -16.91 7.73
C TYR A 79 -8.43 -18.10 7.83
N THR A 80 -7.33 -18.06 7.09
CA THR A 80 -6.33 -19.13 7.05
C THR A 80 -4.99 -18.61 7.55
N PRO A 81 -4.62 -18.88 8.82
CA PRO A 81 -3.33 -18.50 9.37
C PRO A 81 -2.27 -19.59 9.19
N PHE A 82 -1.08 -19.19 8.75
CA PHE A 82 0.14 -20.00 8.70
C PHE A 82 1.38 -19.10 8.76
N SER A 83 2.56 -19.68 9.01
CA SER A 83 3.82 -18.97 8.79
C SER A 83 4.52 -19.47 7.54
N VAL A 84 5.29 -18.61 6.88
CA VAL A 84 6.01 -18.94 5.65
C VAL A 84 7.31 -18.17 5.52
N THR A 85 8.34 -18.82 4.97
CA THR A 85 9.49 -18.15 4.36
C THR A 85 9.54 -18.50 2.88
N GLY A 86 9.98 -17.55 2.05
CA GLY A 86 10.02 -17.75 0.60
C GLY A 86 8.66 -17.58 -0.07
N GLU A 87 8.66 -17.78 -1.38
CA GLU A 87 7.48 -17.70 -2.23
C GLU A 87 6.61 -18.93 -2.05
N VAL A 88 5.28 -18.76 -2.14
CA VAL A 88 4.33 -19.88 -2.12
C VAL A 88 3.18 -19.68 -3.09
N LEU A 89 2.72 -20.78 -3.67
CA LEU A 89 1.46 -20.80 -4.39
C LEU A 89 0.31 -21.05 -3.41
N VAL A 90 -0.69 -20.19 -3.44
CA VAL A 90 -1.93 -20.35 -2.69
C VAL A 90 -3.03 -20.83 -3.61
N GLU A 91 -3.74 -21.87 -3.21
CA GLU A 91 -4.98 -22.32 -3.83
C GLU A 91 -6.12 -22.10 -2.83
N ALA A 92 -7.10 -21.29 -3.19
CA ALA A 92 -8.30 -21.06 -2.38
C ALA A 92 -9.54 -21.55 -3.13
N THR A 93 -10.40 -22.33 -2.46
CA THR A 93 -11.59 -22.93 -3.06
C THR A 93 -12.86 -22.51 -2.32
N LYS A 94 -13.86 -22.01 -3.07
CA LYS A 94 -15.22 -21.72 -2.62
C LYS A 94 -16.09 -22.98 -2.62
N LEU A 95 -16.49 -23.41 -1.42
CA LEU A 95 -17.23 -24.66 -1.19
C LEU A 95 -18.76 -24.51 -1.21
N TYR A 96 -19.28 -23.28 -1.19
CA TYR A 96 -20.72 -23.03 -1.08
C TYR A 96 -21.29 -22.33 -2.32
N GLY A 97 -22.62 -22.34 -2.43
CA GLY A 97 -23.36 -21.52 -3.38
C GLY A 97 -23.02 -21.74 -4.85
N SER A 98 -23.22 -20.70 -5.67
CA SER A 98 -22.95 -20.72 -7.10
C SER A 98 -21.48 -20.46 -7.42
N GLU A 99 -21.06 -20.83 -8.63
CA GLU A 99 -19.76 -20.44 -9.17
C GLU A 99 -19.67 -18.92 -9.24
N ALA A 100 -18.51 -18.39 -8.84
CA ALA A 100 -18.19 -16.99 -8.96
C ALA A 100 -17.84 -16.64 -10.40
N GLN A 101 -18.23 -15.42 -10.78
CA GLN A 101 -18.02 -14.87 -12.11
C GLN A 101 -16.59 -14.35 -12.28
N ARG A 102 -15.97 -13.93 -11.18
CA ARG A 102 -14.57 -13.52 -11.07
C ARG A 102 -14.11 -13.63 -9.61
N VAL A 103 -12.81 -13.46 -9.40
CA VAL A 103 -12.19 -13.34 -8.08
C VAL A 103 -11.43 -12.02 -8.00
N GLU A 104 -11.45 -11.39 -6.83
CA GLU A 104 -10.69 -10.17 -6.53
C GLU A 104 -9.75 -10.47 -5.36
N ILE A 105 -8.47 -10.14 -5.52
CA ILE A 105 -7.44 -10.35 -4.50
C ILE A 105 -6.96 -8.98 -4.03
N SER A 106 -7.18 -8.66 -2.76
CA SER A 106 -6.83 -7.39 -2.14
C SER A 106 -5.79 -7.61 -1.02
N PRO A 107 -4.90 -6.65 -0.73
CA PRO A 107 -4.78 -5.35 -1.39
C PRO A 107 -4.21 -5.42 -2.81
N LEU A 108 -4.81 -4.67 -3.74
CA LEU A 108 -4.38 -4.54 -5.14
C LEU A 108 -2.96 -3.97 -5.24
N SER A 109 -2.56 -3.13 -4.28
CA SER A 109 -1.20 -2.59 -4.19
C SER A 109 -0.11 -3.64 -3.96
N TYR A 110 -0.46 -4.86 -3.53
CA TYR A 110 0.51 -5.96 -3.47
C TYR A 110 0.83 -6.57 -4.83
N GLY A 111 -0.02 -6.36 -5.85
CA GLY A 111 0.23 -6.86 -7.20
C GLY A 111 0.05 -8.37 -7.35
N ILE A 112 -0.70 -9.01 -6.44
CA ILE A 112 -0.98 -10.45 -6.49
C ILE A 112 -2.06 -10.71 -7.53
N LEU A 113 -1.79 -11.65 -8.44
CA LEU A 113 -2.65 -11.97 -9.58
C LEU A 113 -3.20 -13.40 -9.47
N PRO A 114 -4.47 -13.64 -9.83
CA PRO A 114 -4.94 -14.99 -10.05
C PRO A 114 -4.24 -15.57 -11.30
N GLU A 115 -3.57 -16.69 -11.13
CA GLU A 115 -2.92 -17.51 -12.18
C GLU A 115 -3.88 -18.56 -12.74
N TYR A 116 -4.83 -18.99 -11.91
CA TYR A 116 -5.90 -19.93 -12.26
C TYR A 116 -7.20 -19.47 -11.61
N PHE A 117 -8.32 -19.58 -12.32
CA PHE A 117 -9.65 -19.39 -11.73
C PHE A 117 -10.76 -20.10 -12.53
N ASP A 118 -11.43 -21.09 -11.92
CA ASP A 118 -12.50 -21.86 -12.60
C ASP A 118 -13.92 -21.53 -12.14
N GLY A 119 -14.09 -20.42 -11.42
CA GLY A 119 -15.35 -20.06 -10.77
C GLY A 119 -15.50 -20.57 -9.33
N ARG A 120 -14.73 -21.59 -8.90
CA ARG A 120 -14.70 -22.05 -7.50
C ARG A 120 -13.33 -21.95 -6.87
N THR A 121 -12.31 -22.29 -7.62
CA THR A 121 -10.93 -22.35 -7.14
C THR A 121 -10.14 -21.25 -7.81
N VAL A 122 -9.37 -20.50 -7.03
CA VAL A 122 -8.36 -19.57 -7.51
C VAL A 122 -6.99 -20.07 -7.09
N ARG A 123 -5.97 -19.91 -7.94
CA ARG A 123 -4.56 -20.02 -7.53
C ARG A 123 -3.81 -18.72 -7.79
N PHE A 124 -2.89 -18.37 -6.91
CA PHE A 124 -2.05 -17.19 -7.03
C PHE A 124 -0.79 -17.33 -6.16
N THR A 125 0.29 -16.70 -6.58
CA THR A 125 1.55 -16.70 -5.85
C THR A 125 1.63 -15.56 -4.85
N LEU A 126 2.06 -15.87 -3.63
CA LEU A 126 2.50 -14.92 -2.63
C LEU A 126 4.02 -14.77 -2.73
N PRO A 127 4.54 -13.60 -3.15
CA PRO A 127 5.98 -13.38 -3.23
C PRO A 127 6.62 -13.32 -1.84
N ASP A 128 7.89 -13.70 -1.77
CA ASP A 128 8.70 -13.77 -0.55
C ASP A 128 8.96 -12.43 0.16
N ASN A 129 8.70 -11.31 -0.53
CA ASN A 129 8.94 -9.96 -0.03
C ASN A 129 7.73 -9.36 0.72
N LEU A 130 6.61 -10.06 0.82
CA LEU A 130 5.47 -9.66 1.62
C LEU A 130 5.59 -10.23 3.03
N ASP A 131 6.12 -9.43 3.96
CA ASP A 131 6.27 -9.84 5.36
C ASP A 131 5.62 -8.82 6.33
N PRO A 132 4.46 -9.15 6.94
CA PRO A 132 3.53 -10.24 6.63
C PRO A 132 2.62 -9.93 5.43
N ALA A 133 2.01 -10.96 4.84
CA ALA A 133 1.00 -10.81 3.79
C ALA A 133 -0.41 -11.05 4.34
N TYR A 134 -1.24 -9.99 4.34
CA TYR A 134 -2.66 -10.07 4.70
C TYR A 134 -3.54 -9.87 3.48
N ILE A 135 -4.13 -10.96 3.00
CA ILE A 135 -4.75 -11.01 1.68
C ILE A 135 -6.23 -11.36 1.81
N SER A 136 -7.11 -10.49 1.32
CA SER A 136 -8.52 -10.82 1.14
C SER A 136 -8.74 -11.44 -0.24
N VAL A 137 -9.43 -12.57 -0.29
CA VAL A 137 -9.82 -13.25 -1.54
C VAL A 137 -11.34 -13.21 -1.64
N ASN A 138 -11.85 -12.42 -2.58
CA ASN A 138 -13.28 -12.18 -2.75
C ASN A 138 -13.81 -12.85 -4.02
N PHE A 139 -14.62 -13.90 -3.84
CA PHE A 139 -15.31 -14.57 -4.93
C PHE A 139 -16.61 -13.85 -5.28
N ILE A 140 -16.64 -13.19 -6.44
CA ILE A 140 -17.78 -12.39 -6.89
C ILE A 140 -18.87 -13.30 -7.44
N SER A 141 -19.90 -13.55 -6.64
CA SER A 141 -21.07 -14.37 -6.96
C SER A 141 -22.32 -13.75 -6.37
N ALA A 142 -23.49 -14.08 -6.91
CA ALA A 142 -24.76 -13.55 -6.41
C ALA A 142 -25.03 -13.94 -4.94
N ASP A 143 -24.55 -15.11 -4.51
CA ASP A 143 -24.70 -15.61 -3.13
C ASP A 143 -23.62 -15.14 -2.15
N ASN A 144 -22.51 -14.57 -2.64
CA ASN A 144 -21.48 -13.95 -1.79
C ASN A 144 -21.60 -12.42 -1.70
N LYS A 145 -22.70 -11.88 -2.25
CA LYS A 145 -23.02 -10.46 -2.16
C LYS A 145 -23.97 -10.25 -1.00
N ASP A 146 -23.64 -9.30 -0.13
CA ASP A 146 -24.59 -8.79 0.84
C ASP A 146 -25.13 -7.42 0.45
N ALA A 147 -26.44 -7.23 0.64
CA ALA A 147 -27.11 -5.99 0.33
C ALA A 147 -26.95 -5.03 1.52
N GLY A 148 -26.05 -4.05 1.39
CA GLY A 148 -26.00 -2.94 2.33
C GLY A 148 -27.02 -1.84 2.02
N ASN A 149 -26.97 -0.73 2.76
CA ASN A 149 -27.73 0.46 2.40
C ASN A 149 -27.26 1.01 1.04
N LEU A 150 -28.11 1.80 0.37
CA LEU A 150 -27.76 2.52 -0.87
C LEU A 150 -27.32 1.60 -2.04
N ASN A 151 -27.78 0.34 -2.09
CA ASN A 151 -27.34 -0.69 -3.04
C ASN A 151 -25.87 -1.12 -2.91
N ALA A 152 -25.28 -0.90 -1.73
CA ALA A 152 -23.91 -1.32 -1.44
C ALA A 152 -23.70 -2.82 -1.70
N VAL A 153 -22.53 -3.13 -2.23
CA VAL A 153 -22.12 -4.49 -2.60
C VAL A 153 -20.99 -4.88 -1.66
N ASN A 154 -21.35 -5.37 -0.47
CA ASN A 154 -20.38 -5.81 0.52
C ASN A 154 -20.13 -7.32 0.38
N VAL A 155 -18.95 -7.76 0.86
CA VAL A 155 -18.61 -9.18 0.92
C VAL A 155 -19.44 -9.84 2.01
N LYS A 156 -20.24 -10.85 1.66
CA LYS A 156 -21.10 -11.56 2.63
C LYS A 156 -20.31 -12.56 3.47
N HIS A 157 -19.53 -13.40 2.78
CA HIS A 157 -18.69 -14.42 3.38
C HIS A 157 -17.26 -14.20 2.90
N GLY A 158 -16.48 -13.42 3.64
CA GLY A 158 -15.11 -13.10 3.27
C GLY A 158 -14.13 -14.25 3.53
N LEU A 159 -13.01 -14.25 2.82
CA LEU A 159 -11.85 -15.10 3.07
C LEU A 159 -10.61 -14.21 3.21
N VAL A 160 -9.83 -14.38 4.28
CA VAL A 160 -8.55 -13.70 4.47
C VAL A 160 -7.43 -14.71 4.73
N ILE A 161 -6.31 -14.54 4.08
CA ILE A 161 -5.09 -15.32 4.33
C ILE A 161 -4.16 -14.48 5.20
N PHE A 162 -3.70 -15.08 6.29
CA PHE A 162 -2.69 -14.51 7.18
C PHE A 162 -1.40 -15.31 7.02
N ALA A 163 -0.55 -14.88 6.10
CA ALA A 163 0.77 -15.47 5.88
C ALA A 163 1.80 -14.65 6.67
N ASP A 164 2.17 -15.14 7.84
CA ASP A 164 3.11 -14.49 8.74
C ASP A 164 4.55 -14.96 8.48
N ALA A 165 5.56 -14.15 8.78
CA ALA A 165 6.89 -14.71 8.99
C ALA A 165 6.91 -15.65 10.22
N PRO A 166 7.75 -16.71 10.22
CA PRO A 166 7.97 -17.53 11.40
C PRO A 166 8.39 -16.72 12.61
N GLU A 167 8.03 -17.20 13.80
CA GLU A 167 8.32 -16.51 15.05
C GLU A 167 9.82 -16.42 15.32
N SER A 168 10.34 -15.20 15.51
CA SER A 168 11.78 -14.98 15.81
C SER A 168 12.10 -14.94 17.30
N ASN A 169 11.10 -14.68 18.16
CA ASN A 169 11.30 -14.38 19.58
C ASN A 169 10.43 -15.24 20.51
N VAL A 170 10.32 -16.54 20.23
CA VAL A 170 9.60 -17.52 21.07
C VAL A 170 10.29 -17.65 22.44
N PRO A 171 9.57 -17.53 23.57
CA PRO A 171 10.16 -17.76 24.89
C PRO A 171 10.70 -19.18 25.04
N ASP A 172 11.80 -19.37 25.78
CA ASP A 172 12.27 -20.73 26.14
C ASP A 172 11.23 -21.38 27.07
N LEU A 173 10.42 -22.28 26.52
CA LEU A 173 9.32 -22.92 27.24
C LEU A 173 9.79 -23.90 28.33
N ASN A 174 11.08 -24.22 28.39
CA ASN A 174 11.66 -25.10 29.41
C ASN A 174 12.31 -24.33 30.57
N GLN A 175 12.40 -23.00 30.48
CA GLN A 175 13.03 -22.20 31.53
C GLN A 175 12.18 -22.17 32.81
N ALA A 176 12.85 -21.94 33.95
CA ALA A 176 12.15 -21.74 35.22
C ALA A 176 11.24 -20.50 35.14
N GLY A 177 10.03 -20.60 35.71
CA GLY A 177 9.05 -19.50 35.69
C GLY A 177 8.01 -19.60 34.57
N VAL A 178 8.19 -20.51 33.60
CA VAL A 178 7.15 -20.84 32.61
C VAL A 178 6.08 -21.72 33.24
N VAL A 179 4.81 -21.39 33.03
CA VAL A 179 3.67 -22.20 33.47
C VAL A 179 2.76 -22.48 32.29
N ASP A 180 2.64 -23.75 31.92
CA ASP A 180 1.63 -24.25 30.99
C ASP A 180 0.24 -24.11 31.62
N PHE A 181 -0.64 -23.36 30.96
CA PHE A 181 -2.00 -23.09 31.41
C PHE A 181 -2.82 -24.37 31.61
N SER A 182 -2.63 -25.38 30.77
CA SER A 182 -3.41 -26.62 30.73
C SER A 182 -3.29 -27.40 32.05
N ILE A 183 -2.08 -27.43 32.60
CA ILE A 183 -1.75 -28.19 33.81
C ILE A 183 -1.56 -27.31 35.05
N GLY A 184 -1.26 -26.02 34.87
CA GLY A 184 -1.03 -25.07 35.94
C GLY A 184 -2.27 -24.84 36.80
N THR A 185 -2.07 -24.66 38.10
CA THR A 185 -3.11 -24.10 38.99
C THR A 185 -3.22 -22.59 38.80
N ARG A 186 -4.37 -22.00 39.16
CA ARG A 186 -4.57 -20.55 39.14
C ARG A 186 -3.42 -19.79 39.80
N GLN A 187 -3.02 -20.21 41.00
CA GLN A 187 -1.93 -19.57 41.75
C GLN A 187 -0.59 -19.67 41.03
N GLN A 188 -0.30 -20.79 40.34
CA GLN A 188 0.93 -20.92 39.57
C GLN A 188 0.91 -19.99 38.34
N ILE A 189 -0.22 -19.93 37.63
CA ILE A 189 -0.41 -19.06 36.46
C ILE A 189 -0.24 -17.59 36.84
N GLU A 190 -0.94 -17.13 37.88
CA GLU A 190 -0.83 -15.76 38.41
C GLU A 190 0.61 -15.40 38.83
N ASN A 191 1.39 -16.39 39.29
CA ASN A 191 2.77 -16.20 39.69
C ASN A 191 3.81 -16.51 38.59
N ALA A 192 3.40 -16.88 37.38
CA ALA A 192 4.32 -17.24 36.30
C ALA A 192 5.10 -16.02 35.79
N ASP A 193 6.33 -16.24 35.33
CA ASP A 193 7.06 -15.25 34.52
C ASP A 193 6.54 -15.28 33.08
N VAL A 194 6.28 -16.48 32.55
CA VAL A 194 5.65 -16.71 31.25
C VAL A 194 4.44 -17.62 31.44
N ILE A 195 3.26 -17.12 31.07
CA ILE A 195 2.04 -17.92 30.97
C ILE A 195 2.00 -18.49 29.55
N TYR A 196 2.19 -19.81 29.46
CA TYR A 196 2.26 -20.53 28.20
C TYR A 196 0.92 -21.20 27.90
N PHE A 197 0.34 -20.87 26.75
CA PHE A 197 -0.80 -21.58 26.18
C PHE A 197 -0.30 -22.49 25.04
N PRO A 198 -0.19 -23.82 25.24
CA PRO A 198 0.19 -24.75 24.17
C PRO A 198 -0.91 -24.86 23.11
N ALA A 199 -0.64 -25.55 22.00
CA ALA A 199 -1.68 -25.93 21.05
C ALA A 199 -2.84 -26.66 21.77
N GLY A 200 -4.08 -26.27 21.49
CA GLY A 200 -5.26 -26.78 22.20
C GLY A 200 -6.31 -25.71 22.50
N ASP A 201 -7.46 -26.14 23.01
CA ASP A 201 -8.56 -25.26 23.43
C ASP A 201 -8.46 -24.93 24.92
N HIS A 202 -8.37 -23.65 25.25
CA HIS A 202 -8.11 -23.15 26.60
C HIS A 202 -9.21 -22.20 27.05
N ASP A 203 -10.15 -22.72 27.83
CA ASP A 203 -11.20 -21.91 28.43
C ASP A 203 -10.76 -21.33 29.77
N LEU A 204 -10.64 -20.00 29.84
CA LEU A 204 -10.20 -19.30 31.05
C LEU A 204 -11.15 -19.51 32.23
N ARG A 205 -12.43 -19.87 32.02
CA ARG A 205 -13.38 -20.22 33.09
C ARG A 205 -12.91 -21.40 33.95
N GLN A 206 -12.08 -22.28 33.39
CA GLN A 206 -11.56 -23.45 34.11
C GLN A 206 -10.62 -23.08 35.27
N LYS A 207 -9.97 -21.91 35.20
CA LYS A 207 -9.02 -21.44 36.22
C LYS A 207 -9.49 -20.14 36.88
N PHE A 208 -10.25 -19.32 36.16
CA PHE A 208 -10.70 -17.98 36.57
C PHE A 208 -12.23 -17.92 36.63
N GLY A 209 -12.79 -18.37 37.77
CA GLY A 209 -14.23 -18.22 38.07
C GLY A 209 -14.58 -16.82 38.57
N ARG A 210 -15.89 -16.57 38.79
CA ARG A 210 -16.43 -15.27 39.17
C ARG A 210 -15.90 -14.76 40.49
N ILE A 211 -15.60 -13.47 40.56
CA ILE A 211 -15.32 -12.74 41.80
C ILE A 211 -16.67 -12.41 42.44
N ASP A 212 -16.86 -12.81 43.70
CA ASP A 212 -18.07 -12.54 44.49
C ASP A 212 -19.41 -12.90 43.77
N ASN A 213 -19.36 -13.90 42.88
CA ASN A 213 -20.46 -14.31 41.99
C ASN A 213 -20.96 -13.24 41.00
N ALA A 214 -20.23 -12.12 40.84
CA ALA A 214 -20.55 -11.08 39.87
C ALA A 214 -20.36 -11.59 38.44
N VAL A 215 -21.40 -11.43 37.62
CA VAL A 215 -21.35 -11.77 36.18
C VAL A 215 -20.30 -10.89 35.49
N GLY A 216 -19.56 -11.45 34.54
CA GLY A 216 -18.57 -10.69 33.76
C GLY A 216 -17.21 -10.55 34.44
N THR A 217 -16.98 -11.25 35.54
CA THR A 217 -15.69 -11.28 36.25
C THR A 217 -14.97 -12.62 36.14
N ASP A 218 -15.65 -13.65 35.63
CA ASP A 218 -15.08 -14.94 35.21
C ASP A 218 -14.40 -14.85 33.84
N ALA A 219 -13.62 -15.89 33.50
CA ALA A 219 -12.91 -16.04 32.23
C ALA A 219 -11.90 -14.92 31.92
N ARG A 220 -11.45 -14.19 32.95
CA ARG A 220 -10.52 -13.07 32.81
C ARG A 220 -9.20 -13.36 33.52
N LEU A 221 -8.11 -13.33 32.75
CA LEU A 221 -6.76 -13.49 33.26
C LEU A 221 -6.23 -12.13 33.71
N PHE A 222 -5.98 -11.99 35.01
CA PHE A 222 -5.38 -10.81 35.60
C PHE A 222 -3.87 -11.02 35.76
N LEU A 223 -3.06 -10.20 35.08
CA LEU A 223 -1.63 -10.16 35.36
C LEU A 223 -1.41 -9.56 36.75
N GLN A 224 -0.26 -9.88 37.35
CA GLN A 224 0.02 -9.62 38.77
C GLN A 224 1.31 -8.83 39.00
N ARG A 225 2.15 -8.63 37.97
CA ARG A 225 3.40 -7.88 38.09
C ARG A 225 3.92 -7.35 36.76
N ASN A 226 4.81 -6.36 36.85
CA ASN A 226 5.58 -5.88 35.70
C ASN A 226 6.45 -6.99 35.12
N GLY A 227 6.67 -6.99 33.80
CA GLY A 227 7.54 -7.98 33.15
C GLY A 227 6.89 -9.32 32.82
N GLN A 228 5.62 -9.53 33.17
CA GLN A 228 4.93 -10.79 32.89
C GLN A 228 4.67 -10.97 31.40
N GLN A 229 4.82 -12.22 30.94
CA GLN A 229 4.64 -12.59 29.54
C GLN A 229 3.49 -13.58 29.37
N ILE A 230 2.80 -13.48 28.24
CA ILE A 230 1.84 -14.45 27.74
C ILE A 230 2.33 -14.91 26.36
N TYR A 231 2.35 -16.22 26.15
CA TYR A 231 2.69 -16.81 24.85
C TYR A 231 1.57 -17.75 24.39
N PHE A 232 0.96 -17.40 23.26
CA PHE A 232 -0.06 -18.19 22.57
C PHE A 232 0.61 -18.99 21.44
N ALA A 233 0.96 -20.26 21.70
CA ALA A 233 1.59 -21.08 20.65
C ALA A 233 0.71 -21.18 19.40
N PRO A 234 1.31 -21.42 18.22
CA PRO A 234 0.60 -21.90 17.05
C PRO A 234 -0.39 -23.02 17.40
N GLY A 235 -1.66 -22.84 17.06
CA GLY A 235 -2.72 -23.80 17.38
C GLY A 235 -3.39 -23.62 18.76
N ALA A 236 -2.97 -22.64 19.56
CA ALA A 236 -3.67 -22.31 20.82
C ALA A 236 -4.94 -21.51 20.52
N TYR A 237 -6.10 -21.99 20.98
CA TYR A 237 -7.39 -21.31 20.90
C TYR A 237 -7.88 -20.96 22.31
N VAL A 238 -7.79 -19.70 22.70
CA VAL A 238 -8.05 -19.23 24.07
C VAL A 238 -9.41 -18.53 24.15
N ARG A 239 -10.27 -18.96 25.08
CA ARG A 239 -11.61 -18.39 25.31
C ARG A 239 -11.60 -17.58 26.60
N GLY A 240 -11.69 -16.26 26.50
CA GLY A 240 -11.69 -15.37 27.65
C GLY A 240 -11.06 -14.01 27.36
N SER A 241 -10.66 -13.27 28.39
CA SER A 241 -10.14 -11.89 28.33
C SER A 241 -8.86 -11.73 29.16
N ILE A 242 -8.09 -10.67 28.91
CA ILE A 242 -6.89 -10.29 29.67
C ILE A 242 -7.08 -8.91 30.31
N ASP A 243 -6.58 -8.76 31.53
CA ASP A 243 -6.43 -7.48 32.25
C ASP A 243 -5.00 -7.37 32.77
N ALA A 244 -4.29 -6.34 32.30
CA ALA A 244 -2.95 -6.00 32.78
C ALA A 244 -2.78 -4.51 33.10
N ASN A 245 -3.87 -3.74 33.18
CA ASN A 245 -3.94 -2.27 33.23
C ASN A 245 -3.22 -1.56 34.41
N ARG A 246 -2.44 -2.30 35.19
CA ARG A 246 -1.67 -1.82 36.35
C ARG A 246 -0.18 -2.13 36.25
N TYR A 247 0.25 -2.82 35.20
CA TYR A 247 1.59 -3.38 35.09
C TYR A 247 2.26 -3.00 33.78
N ASN A 248 3.54 -2.63 33.86
CA ASN A 248 4.37 -2.23 32.73
C ASN A 248 5.23 -3.38 32.23
N ASN A 249 5.85 -3.21 31.07
CA ASN A 249 6.74 -4.19 30.47
C ASN A 249 6.03 -5.55 30.27
N ILE A 250 4.80 -5.51 29.77
CA ILE A 250 4.02 -6.71 29.48
C ILE A 250 4.36 -7.19 28.08
N ARG A 251 4.46 -8.51 27.90
CA ARG A 251 4.68 -9.12 26.59
C ARG A 251 3.57 -10.11 26.27
N VAL A 252 2.85 -9.93 25.16
CA VAL A 252 1.88 -10.92 24.66
C VAL A 252 2.25 -11.27 23.24
N THR A 253 2.65 -12.52 23.02
CA THR A 253 3.24 -12.96 21.75
C THR A 253 2.62 -14.28 21.30
N GLY A 254 2.75 -14.63 20.04
CA GLY A 254 2.33 -15.93 19.55
C GLY A 254 1.69 -15.92 18.17
N ARG A 255 1.11 -17.07 17.79
CA ARG A 255 0.28 -17.25 16.59
C ARG A 255 -1.08 -17.89 16.90
N GLY A 256 -1.42 -18.00 18.19
CA GLY A 256 -2.74 -18.46 18.63
C GLY A 256 -3.86 -17.43 18.45
N VAL A 257 -5.07 -17.86 18.76
CA VAL A 257 -6.29 -17.04 18.76
C VAL A 257 -6.72 -16.79 20.21
N ILE A 258 -7.10 -15.56 20.53
CA ILE A 258 -7.90 -15.23 21.71
C ILE A 258 -9.29 -14.78 21.25
N SER A 259 -10.32 -15.51 21.68
CA SER A 259 -11.69 -15.38 21.19
C SER A 259 -12.65 -14.97 22.30
N GLY A 260 -13.42 -13.92 22.04
CA GLY A 260 -14.58 -13.52 22.83
C GLY A 260 -15.89 -14.11 22.31
N GLY A 261 -15.83 -14.99 21.30
CA GLY A 261 -17.00 -15.57 20.64
C GLY A 261 -17.90 -16.42 21.54
N ASP A 262 -17.50 -16.76 22.77
CA ASP A 262 -18.33 -17.47 23.75
C ASP A 262 -19.07 -16.54 24.71
N PHE A 263 -18.95 -15.22 24.52
CA PHE A 263 -19.41 -14.22 25.46
C PHE A 263 -20.24 -13.17 24.72
N TYR A 264 -21.43 -12.86 25.26
CA TYR A 264 -22.29 -11.83 24.70
C TYR A 264 -21.62 -10.44 24.75
N TRP A 265 -22.12 -9.51 23.95
CA TRP A 265 -21.60 -8.14 23.89
C TRP A 265 -21.65 -7.42 25.25
N HIS A 266 -20.55 -6.78 25.64
CA HIS A 266 -20.34 -6.20 26.97
C HIS A 266 -20.28 -7.21 28.14
N TYR A 267 -19.90 -8.47 27.88
CA TYR A 267 -19.81 -9.48 28.93
C TYR A 267 -18.89 -9.08 30.09
N PHE A 268 -17.65 -8.67 29.81
CA PHE A 268 -16.66 -8.42 30.85
C PHE A 268 -16.94 -7.09 31.56
N GLN A 269 -16.90 -7.14 32.89
CA GLN A 269 -17.25 -6.04 33.76
C GLN A 269 -16.08 -5.72 34.72
N ASP A 270 -15.92 -4.44 35.09
CA ASP A 270 -15.07 -4.01 36.20
C ASP A 270 -15.94 -3.49 37.35
N PRO A 271 -16.06 -4.25 38.47
CA PRO A 271 -16.91 -3.89 39.60
C PRO A 271 -16.46 -2.61 40.33
N ASN A 272 -15.25 -2.11 40.05
CA ASN A 272 -14.70 -0.91 40.68
C ASN A 272 -15.00 0.37 39.89
N THR A 273 -15.61 0.26 38.70
CA THR A 273 -15.96 1.44 37.88
C THR A 273 -17.45 1.72 37.90
N SER A 274 -17.83 2.99 37.81
CA SER A 274 -19.22 3.41 37.76
C SER A 274 -19.94 3.05 36.46
N LYS A 275 -19.20 2.59 35.44
CA LYS A 275 -19.73 2.26 34.10
C LYS A 275 -19.98 0.77 33.87
N GLY A 276 -19.57 -0.10 34.79
CA GLY A 276 -19.79 -1.55 34.71
C GLY A 276 -18.88 -2.26 33.72
N LYS A 277 -18.65 -1.75 32.51
CA LYS A 277 -17.96 -2.44 31.40
C LYS A 277 -16.45 -2.18 31.35
N THR A 278 -15.70 -3.10 30.76
CA THR A 278 -14.23 -3.01 30.61
C THR A 278 -13.78 -3.41 29.20
N ALA A 279 -12.57 -3.00 28.81
CA ALA A 279 -11.99 -3.40 27.54
C ALA A 279 -11.72 -4.92 27.51
N TYR A 280 -11.80 -5.52 26.32
CA TYR A 280 -11.66 -6.96 26.15
C TYR A 280 -10.24 -7.43 26.48
N LEU A 281 -9.21 -6.82 25.90
CA LEU A 281 -7.83 -6.96 26.34
C LEU A 281 -7.36 -5.62 26.91
N ASP A 282 -7.44 -5.49 28.24
CA ASP A 282 -7.18 -4.20 28.90
C ASP A 282 -5.72 -4.05 29.32
N PHE A 283 -4.94 -3.35 28.49
CA PHE A 283 -3.57 -2.94 28.77
C PHE A 283 -3.48 -1.44 29.05
N THR A 284 -4.59 -0.78 29.40
CA THR A 284 -4.61 0.66 29.67
C THR A 284 -3.60 1.01 30.76
N GLY A 285 -2.63 1.89 30.45
CA GLY A 285 -1.59 2.28 31.41
C GLY A 285 -0.44 1.28 31.57
N SER A 286 -0.44 0.17 30.84
CA SER A 286 0.68 -0.79 30.76
C SER A 286 1.78 -0.25 29.85
N ASN A 287 2.65 0.59 30.39
CA ASN A 287 3.70 1.24 29.59
C ASN A 287 4.80 0.25 29.20
N ASP A 288 5.55 0.59 28.15
CA ASP A 288 6.75 -0.12 27.69
C ASP A 288 6.46 -1.60 27.34
N SER A 289 5.29 -1.88 26.74
CA SER A 289 4.80 -3.24 26.49
C SER A 289 4.92 -3.67 25.01
N GLU A 290 4.94 -4.96 24.74
CA GLU A 290 5.10 -5.56 23.41
C GLU A 290 3.99 -6.57 23.13
N PHE A 291 3.36 -6.42 21.95
CA PHE A 291 2.28 -7.28 21.50
C PHE A 291 2.54 -7.74 20.06
N GLU A 292 2.62 -9.04 19.84
CA GLU A 292 3.04 -9.58 18.54
C GLU A 292 2.29 -10.84 18.10
N GLY A 293 1.76 -10.82 16.88
CA GLY A 293 1.48 -12.03 16.08
C GLY A 293 0.10 -12.68 16.25
N PHE A 294 -0.51 -12.57 17.42
CA PHE A 294 -1.75 -13.30 17.74
C PHE A 294 -3.00 -12.69 17.08
N ILE A 295 -4.06 -13.49 17.01
CA ILE A 295 -5.35 -13.13 16.43
C ILE A 295 -6.35 -12.84 17.56
N ILE A 296 -7.10 -11.75 17.44
CA ILE A 296 -8.19 -11.37 18.33
C ILE A 296 -9.50 -11.50 17.57
N GLU A 297 -10.42 -12.31 18.08
CA GLU A 297 -11.70 -12.57 17.43
C GLU A 297 -12.88 -12.29 18.37
N ASN A 298 -13.94 -11.67 17.84
CA ASN A 298 -15.17 -11.40 18.57
C ASN A 298 -14.93 -10.73 19.95
N PRO A 299 -14.13 -9.65 20.03
CA PRO A 299 -13.88 -8.96 21.30
C PRO A 299 -15.21 -8.46 21.87
N THR A 300 -15.47 -8.56 23.17
CA THR A 300 -16.82 -8.23 23.70
C THR A 300 -17.08 -6.74 23.90
N HIS A 301 -16.07 -5.89 23.70
CA HIS A 301 -16.05 -4.44 23.90
C HIS A 301 -14.75 -3.92 23.23
N HIS A 302 -14.39 -2.66 23.44
CA HIS A 302 -13.12 -2.03 23.02
C HIS A 302 -11.98 -3.03 23.12
N THR A 303 -11.32 -3.27 21.99
CA THR A 303 -10.54 -4.50 21.83
C THR A 303 -9.24 -4.47 22.62
N MET A 304 -8.40 -3.47 22.38
CA MET A 304 -7.03 -3.48 22.91
C MET A 304 -6.45 -2.08 23.15
N PRO A 305 -6.90 -1.35 24.20
CA PRO A 305 -6.20 -0.18 24.67
C PRO A 305 -4.87 -0.54 25.36
N SER A 306 -3.81 0.24 25.10
CA SER A 306 -2.49 0.03 25.73
C SER A 306 -1.96 1.27 26.45
N GLY A 307 -0.85 1.11 27.18
CA GLY A 307 -0.09 2.20 27.79
C GLY A 307 0.84 2.90 26.80
N LEU A 308 1.67 3.79 27.35
CA LEU A 308 2.69 4.56 26.62
C LEU A 308 3.82 3.65 26.10
N ASN A 309 4.55 4.12 25.09
CA ASN A 309 5.78 3.48 24.57
C ASN A 309 5.64 2.00 24.25
N SER A 310 4.47 1.58 23.74
CA SER A 310 4.20 0.18 23.44
C SER A 310 4.44 -0.14 21.96
N THR A 311 4.78 -1.39 21.65
CA THR A 311 4.85 -1.90 20.28
C THR A 311 3.72 -2.89 20.05
N ILE A 312 2.88 -2.63 19.06
CA ILE A 312 1.83 -3.53 18.60
C ILE A 312 2.15 -3.91 17.16
N ARG A 313 2.42 -5.18 16.89
CA ARG A 313 2.82 -5.60 15.55
C ARG A 313 2.24 -6.94 15.16
N ASN A 314 1.99 -7.16 13.86
CA ASN A 314 1.50 -8.45 13.39
C ASN A 314 0.22 -8.94 14.12
N ILE A 315 -0.64 -8.02 14.55
CA ILE A 315 -1.90 -8.36 15.21
C ILE A 315 -3.03 -8.35 14.18
N LYS A 316 -3.96 -9.29 14.33
CA LYS A 316 -5.14 -9.41 13.48
C LYS A 316 -6.39 -9.29 14.35
N ILE A 317 -7.28 -8.35 14.04
CA ILE A 317 -8.51 -8.12 14.79
C ILE A 317 -9.71 -8.38 13.88
N ILE A 318 -10.59 -9.27 14.32
CA ILE A 318 -11.86 -9.60 13.66
C ILE A 318 -13.00 -9.30 14.62
N GLY A 319 -13.73 -8.22 14.36
CA GLY A 319 -14.89 -7.77 15.13
C GLY A 319 -16.13 -7.55 14.26
N TRP A 320 -17.30 -7.65 14.91
CA TRP A 320 -18.60 -7.62 14.24
C TRP A 320 -19.59 -6.62 14.84
N ALA A 321 -19.49 -6.32 16.14
CA ALA A 321 -20.46 -5.47 16.82
C ALA A 321 -19.92 -4.04 17.00
N SER A 322 -20.82 -3.13 17.36
CA SER A 322 -20.44 -1.79 17.85
C SER A 322 -19.53 -1.92 19.08
N ASN A 323 -18.72 -0.91 19.35
CA ASN A 323 -17.67 -0.91 20.37
C ASN A 323 -16.61 -2.01 20.22
N HIS A 324 -16.57 -2.76 19.11
CA HIS A 324 -15.43 -3.61 18.79
C HIS A 324 -14.36 -2.73 18.14
N ASP A 325 -13.72 -1.87 18.93
CA ASP A 325 -12.69 -0.96 18.43
C ASP A 325 -11.48 -1.74 17.86
N GLY A 326 -10.56 -1.07 17.19
CA GLY A 326 -9.26 -1.65 16.86
C GLY A 326 -8.28 -1.54 18.02
N VAL A 327 -7.13 -0.94 17.74
CA VAL A 327 -6.12 -0.67 18.75
C VAL A 327 -6.34 0.72 19.34
N ARG A 328 -5.90 0.94 20.58
CA ARG A 328 -5.87 2.29 21.17
C ARG A 328 -4.56 2.49 21.93
N PRO A 329 -3.45 2.73 21.21
CA PRO A 329 -2.14 2.85 21.81
C PRO A 329 -2.03 4.14 22.65
N GLY A 330 -1.19 4.11 23.68
CA GLY A 330 -0.77 5.33 24.37
C GLY A 330 0.34 6.06 23.61
N GLY A 331 0.64 7.29 24.00
CA GLY A 331 1.70 8.08 23.38
C GLY A 331 3.10 7.41 23.40
N GLY A 332 3.93 7.70 22.41
CA GLY A 332 5.25 7.10 22.17
C GLY A 332 5.22 5.70 21.55
N SER A 333 4.06 5.21 21.14
CA SER A 333 3.90 3.83 20.67
C SER A 333 4.09 3.66 19.16
N LEU A 334 4.33 2.42 18.75
CA LEU A 334 4.37 1.96 17.37
C LEU A 334 3.31 0.89 17.14
N VAL A 335 2.49 1.09 16.11
CA VAL A 335 1.59 0.07 15.54
C VAL A 335 2.06 -0.21 14.12
N GLU A 336 2.34 -1.46 13.77
CA GLU A 336 2.71 -1.78 12.40
C GLU A 336 2.30 -3.18 11.96
N LYS A 337 2.13 -3.37 10.66
CA LYS A 337 1.87 -4.70 10.09
C LYS A 337 0.63 -5.34 10.73
N VAL A 338 -0.47 -4.60 10.92
CA VAL A 338 -1.71 -5.13 11.50
C VAL A 338 -2.79 -5.33 10.44
N PHE A 339 -3.72 -6.26 10.72
CA PHE A 339 -4.98 -6.39 10.02
C PHE A 339 -6.13 -6.05 10.97
N ILE A 340 -7.01 -5.12 10.59
CA ILE A 340 -8.16 -4.76 11.43
C ILE A 340 -9.42 -4.78 10.57
N LYS A 341 -10.34 -5.69 10.89
CA LYS A 341 -11.73 -5.68 10.41
C LYS A 341 -12.68 -5.53 11.59
N THR A 342 -13.25 -4.35 11.76
CA THR A 342 -14.15 -4.08 12.89
C THR A 342 -15.25 -3.07 12.55
N SER A 343 -16.28 -3.01 13.40
CA SER A 343 -17.44 -2.12 13.29
C SER A 343 -17.47 -1.07 14.41
N ASP A 344 -16.31 -0.52 14.75
CA ASP A 344 -16.17 0.72 15.53
C ASP A 344 -14.78 1.34 15.26
N ASP A 345 -14.40 2.35 16.04
CA ASP A 345 -13.17 3.12 15.87
C ASP A 345 -11.92 2.23 15.87
N LEU A 346 -11.11 2.32 14.82
CA LEU A 346 -10.01 1.37 14.57
C LEU A 346 -8.70 1.81 15.24
N ASP A 347 -8.53 3.12 15.40
CA ASP A 347 -7.47 3.80 16.13
C ASP A 347 -7.95 5.19 16.60
N TYR A 348 -7.16 5.86 17.43
CA TYR A 348 -7.46 7.17 18.00
C TYR A 348 -6.31 8.16 17.74
N ALA A 349 -6.51 9.08 16.79
CA ALA A 349 -5.57 10.13 16.37
C ALA A 349 -5.41 11.27 17.40
N ARG A 350 -5.17 10.92 18.66
CA ARG A 350 -5.16 11.86 19.79
C ARG A 350 -3.82 11.93 20.51
N ASP A 351 -3.07 10.83 20.57
CA ASP A 351 -1.82 10.71 21.32
C ASP A 351 -0.65 10.54 20.33
N PRO A 352 0.57 11.03 20.65
CA PRO A 352 1.69 10.91 19.73
C PRO A 352 2.05 9.44 19.48
N HIS A 353 1.85 8.90 18.28
CA HIS A 353 2.21 7.51 17.97
C HIS A 353 2.32 7.31 16.45
N VAL A 354 2.99 6.23 16.05
CA VAL A 354 3.15 5.86 14.64
C VAL A 354 2.29 4.64 14.34
N PHE A 355 1.54 4.67 13.25
CA PHE A 355 0.75 3.56 12.74
C PHE A 355 1.09 3.33 11.27
N LYS A 356 1.62 2.17 10.90
CA LYS A 356 2.09 1.96 9.52
C LYS A 356 1.97 0.55 8.94
N ASP A 357 2.18 0.43 7.64
CA ASP A 357 2.36 -0.85 6.94
C ASP A 357 1.19 -1.84 7.15
N SER A 358 -0.05 -1.35 7.13
CA SER A 358 -1.20 -2.11 7.65
C SER A 358 -2.38 -2.19 6.69
N VAL A 359 -3.21 -3.22 6.87
CA VAL A 359 -4.40 -3.49 6.05
C VAL A 359 -5.66 -3.31 6.89
N ILE A 360 -6.56 -2.46 6.43
CA ILE A 360 -7.72 -2.00 7.19
C ILE A 360 -8.99 -2.31 6.39
N TRP A 361 -9.92 -3.03 7.02
CA TRP A 361 -11.25 -3.32 6.49
C TRP A 361 -12.30 -2.67 7.41
N PRO A 362 -12.55 -1.36 7.26
CA PRO A 362 -13.51 -0.67 8.12
C PRO A 362 -14.92 -1.10 7.75
N MET A 363 -15.71 -1.51 8.74
CA MET A 363 -17.13 -1.80 8.54
C MET A 363 -17.95 -0.50 8.63
N ARG A 364 -19.24 -0.59 8.97
CA ARG A 364 -20.21 0.51 8.86
C ARG A 364 -20.09 1.61 9.93
N ASN A 365 -19.38 1.34 11.02
CA ASN A 365 -19.30 2.22 12.17
C ASN A 365 -17.84 2.42 12.59
N GLY A 366 -17.54 3.65 13.00
CA GLY A 366 -16.22 4.07 13.47
C GLY A 366 -15.35 4.67 12.38
N ALA A 367 -14.41 5.51 12.80
CA ALA A 367 -13.37 6.06 11.94
C ALA A 367 -12.07 5.28 12.10
N PHE A 368 -11.16 5.40 11.13
CA PHE A 368 -9.83 4.83 11.30
C PHE A 368 -9.03 5.58 12.35
N GLY A 369 -8.73 6.86 12.14
CA GLY A 369 -8.20 7.76 13.16
C GLY A 369 -9.32 8.57 13.80
N MET A 370 -9.83 8.12 14.95
CA MET A 370 -10.89 8.83 15.67
C MET A 370 -10.36 10.03 16.46
N LEU A 371 -10.90 11.21 16.17
CA LEU A 371 -10.72 12.41 16.98
C LEU A 371 -11.90 12.54 17.97
N GLY A 372 -11.68 12.23 19.25
CA GLY A 372 -12.61 12.65 20.31
C GLY A 372 -13.16 11.57 21.23
N TRP A 373 -14.49 11.56 21.40
CA TRP A 373 -15.27 10.96 22.50
C TRP A 373 -15.00 11.53 23.90
N ASN A 374 -13.74 11.90 24.21
CA ASN A 374 -13.32 12.59 25.43
C ASN A 374 -12.08 13.46 25.14
N ASN A 375 -11.72 14.38 26.04
CA ASN A 375 -10.53 15.23 25.91
C ASN A 375 -9.29 14.53 26.49
N LEU A 376 -8.39 13.97 25.66
CA LEU A 376 -7.32 13.10 26.18
C LEU A 376 -5.97 13.12 25.44
N GLY A 377 -5.64 14.10 24.60
CA GLY A 377 -4.35 14.04 23.89
C GLY A 377 -3.85 15.38 23.35
N THR A 378 -2.74 15.33 22.63
CA THR A 378 -2.05 16.48 22.04
C THR A 378 -2.05 16.47 20.50
N GLY A 379 -2.44 15.35 19.88
CA GLY A 379 -2.27 15.08 18.45
C GLY A 379 -0.95 14.33 18.19
N PHE A 380 -0.21 14.72 17.15
CA PHE A 380 1.08 14.11 16.76
C PHE A 380 1.01 12.64 16.36
N THR A 381 -0.13 12.17 15.88
CA THR A 381 -0.24 10.83 15.30
C THR A 381 0.28 10.83 13.86
N GLU A 382 1.09 9.84 13.51
CA GLU A 382 1.65 9.64 12.19
C GLU A 382 1.13 8.33 11.60
N TYR A 383 0.37 8.41 10.52
CA TYR A 383 -0.10 7.26 9.76
C TYR A 383 0.65 7.15 8.43
N ASP A 384 1.20 5.99 8.10
CA ASP A 384 1.98 5.79 6.87
C ASP A 384 1.72 4.42 6.22
N ASN A 385 1.67 4.37 4.88
CA ASN A 385 1.54 3.13 4.11
C ASN A 385 0.32 2.27 4.52
N ILE A 386 -0.86 2.89 4.55
CA ILE A 386 -2.12 2.26 4.95
C ILE A 386 -2.93 1.80 3.73
N ARG A 387 -3.43 0.57 3.78
CA ARG A 387 -4.26 -0.03 2.72
C ARG A 387 -5.69 -0.24 3.22
N PHE A 388 -6.62 0.51 2.67
CA PHE A 388 -8.05 0.34 2.94
C PHE A 388 -8.65 -0.59 1.89
N ILE A 389 -9.21 -1.70 2.34
CA ILE A 389 -9.90 -2.69 1.50
C ILE A 389 -11.36 -2.80 1.95
N HIS A 390 -12.28 -3.07 1.02
CA HIS A 390 -13.68 -3.38 1.33
C HIS A 390 -14.36 -2.40 2.31
N SER A 391 -14.09 -1.10 2.20
CA SER A 391 -14.63 -0.10 3.13
C SER A 391 -16.15 -0.06 3.08
N GLU A 392 -16.82 -0.18 4.23
CA GLU A 392 -18.28 -0.29 4.30
C GLU A 392 -18.99 0.95 4.84
N TRP A 393 -18.32 2.10 4.89
CA TRP A 393 -18.94 3.37 5.31
C TRP A 393 -20.08 3.76 4.35
N ASP A 394 -21.31 3.65 4.86
CA ASP A 394 -22.54 3.74 4.07
C ASP A 394 -23.52 4.82 4.57
N ILE A 395 -23.08 5.65 5.52
CA ILE A 395 -23.87 6.72 6.12
C ILE A 395 -23.31 8.08 5.67
N PRO A 396 -24.15 9.02 5.21
CA PRO A 396 -23.71 10.37 4.86
C PRO A 396 -22.95 11.08 5.99
N ALA A 397 -21.99 11.93 5.62
CA ALA A 397 -21.10 12.63 6.56
C ALA A 397 -21.84 13.48 7.60
N ASP A 398 -22.95 14.10 7.18
CA ASP A 398 -23.82 14.96 7.99
C ASP A 398 -24.72 14.18 8.96
N GLU A 399 -24.96 12.90 8.69
CA GLU A 399 -25.71 12.00 9.57
C GLU A 399 -24.81 11.35 10.62
N LYS A 400 -23.51 11.15 10.31
CA LYS A 400 -22.60 10.41 11.18
C LYS A 400 -21.15 10.88 11.10
N ARG A 401 -20.77 11.70 12.07
CA ARG A 401 -19.46 12.37 12.19
C ARG A 401 -18.29 11.43 12.55
N ASN A 402 -18.58 10.24 13.08
CA ASN A 402 -17.58 9.25 13.50
C ASN A 402 -17.19 8.26 12.38
N THR A 403 -17.00 8.75 11.15
CA THR A 403 -16.68 7.94 9.97
C THR A 403 -15.53 8.54 9.16
N GLY A 404 -14.88 7.72 8.34
CA GLY A 404 -13.79 8.14 7.45
C GLY A 404 -12.40 7.77 7.94
N MET A 405 -11.40 8.06 7.11
CA MET A 405 -10.01 7.80 7.47
C MET A 405 -9.62 8.59 8.72
N ILE A 406 -10.00 9.87 8.78
CA ILE A 406 -9.99 10.68 9.99
C ILE A 406 -11.41 11.19 10.26
N GLY A 407 -12.02 10.70 11.33
CA GLY A 407 -13.38 11.08 11.75
C GLY A 407 -13.37 11.79 13.11
N SER A 408 -14.53 12.33 13.51
CA SER A 408 -14.60 13.13 14.73
C SER A 408 -15.89 12.96 15.54
N VAL A 409 -15.71 12.89 16.86
CA VAL A 409 -16.75 13.14 17.86
C VAL A 409 -16.18 14.14 18.87
N LEU A 410 -16.02 15.37 18.39
CA LEU A 410 -15.40 16.45 19.15
C LEU A 410 -16.43 17.43 19.68
N ASN A 411 -16.27 17.76 20.96
CA ASN A 411 -16.97 18.82 21.66
C ASN A 411 -16.02 20.00 21.94
N GLN A 412 -16.53 21.07 22.54
CA GLN A 412 -15.71 22.21 22.93
C GLN A 412 -14.58 21.86 23.93
N GLY A 413 -13.52 22.67 23.92
CA GLY A 413 -12.37 22.55 24.82
C GLY A 413 -11.28 21.59 24.35
N ILE A 414 -11.33 21.16 23.08
CA ILE A 414 -10.33 20.28 22.47
C ILE A 414 -9.26 21.10 21.76
N PHE A 415 -7.99 20.71 21.93
CA PHE A 415 -6.84 21.28 21.26
C PHE A 415 -5.96 20.13 20.75
N LEU A 416 -5.88 19.93 19.43
CA LEU A 416 -5.04 18.91 18.81
C LEU A 416 -4.25 19.51 17.65
N GLU A 417 -3.01 19.07 17.48
CA GLU A 417 -2.16 19.55 16.41
C GLU A 417 -1.32 18.43 15.77
N GLN A 418 -0.81 18.67 14.55
CA GLN A 418 0.29 17.90 13.96
C GLN A 418 0.02 16.42 13.68
N ASN A 419 -1.18 16.07 13.23
CA ASN A 419 -1.44 14.70 12.76
C ASN A 419 -1.15 14.58 11.26
N THR A 420 -0.56 13.46 10.85
CA THR A 420 -0.20 13.18 9.46
C THR A 420 -0.82 11.87 8.99
N LEU A 421 -1.34 11.85 7.75
CA LEU A 421 -1.80 10.66 7.06
C LEU A 421 -1.16 10.62 5.68
N GLU A 422 -0.19 9.73 5.50
CA GLU A 422 0.63 9.65 4.31
C GLU A 422 0.58 8.27 3.62
N ASN A 423 0.75 8.27 2.30
CA ASN A 423 0.92 7.07 1.48
C ASN A 423 -0.23 6.06 1.65
N VAL A 424 -1.45 6.51 1.32
CA VAL A 424 -2.67 5.72 1.51
C VAL A 424 -3.16 5.16 0.17
N TYR A 425 -3.54 3.88 0.18
CA TYR A 425 -4.22 3.21 -0.93
C TYR A 425 -5.63 2.82 -0.48
N ALA A 426 -6.66 3.32 -1.15
CA ALA A 426 -8.06 3.03 -0.81
C ALA A 426 -8.82 2.42 -2.00
N GLU A 427 -9.23 1.16 -1.81
CA GLU A 427 -9.94 0.35 -2.80
C GLU A 427 -11.46 0.47 -2.65
N PHE A 428 -12.19 0.25 -3.75
CA PHE A 428 -13.65 0.10 -3.77
C PHE A 428 -14.48 1.26 -3.20
N GLY A 429 -13.88 2.44 -3.04
CA GLY A 429 -14.54 3.64 -2.53
C GLY A 429 -14.51 3.73 -1.01
N ALA A 430 -13.48 4.38 -0.47
CA ALA A 430 -13.55 4.93 0.89
C ALA A 430 -14.29 6.27 0.84
N GLY A 431 -15.40 6.39 1.58
CA GLY A 431 -16.31 7.53 1.44
C GLY A 431 -15.72 8.90 1.79
N MET A 432 -14.67 8.95 2.60
CA MET A 432 -14.12 10.20 3.11
C MET A 432 -12.73 10.00 3.72
N ILE A 433 -11.83 10.94 3.44
CA ILE A 433 -10.53 11.05 4.10
C ILE A 433 -10.69 11.83 5.42
N ALA A 434 -11.51 12.88 5.43
CA ALA A 434 -11.69 13.75 6.58
C ALA A 434 -13.17 14.09 6.82
N ASN A 435 -13.69 13.71 7.99
CA ASN A 435 -14.99 14.13 8.51
C ASN A 435 -14.81 14.76 9.89
N ILE A 436 -14.37 16.01 9.88
CA ILE A 436 -13.84 16.69 11.06
C ILE A 436 -14.72 17.87 11.41
N SER A 437 -15.33 17.79 12.59
CA SER A 437 -16.15 18.86 13.11
C SER A 437 -16.03 18.98 14.62
N ILE A 438 -16.03 20.22 15.12
CA ILE A 438 -16.10 20.54 16.54
C ILE A 438 -17.50 21.09 16.81
N GLU A 439 -18.18 20.54 17.81
CA GLU A 439 -19.52 20.98 18.20
C GLU A 439 -19.57 21.51 19.63
N PHE A 440 -20.59 22.34 19.91
CA PHE A 440 -20.89 22.79 21.26
C PHE A 440 -21.94 21.86 21.87
N GLU A 441 -21.60 21.24 22.99
CA GLU A 441 -22.54 20.47 23.80
C GLU A 441 -22.59 21.02 25.23
N GLN A 442 -23.78 21.41 25.70
CA GLN A 442 -23.93 21.92 27.07
C GLN A 442 -23.58 20.84 28.10
N GLN A 443 -22.51 21.05 28.85
CA GLN A 443 -22.00 20.11 29.86
C GLN A 443 -22.62 20.37 31.25
N SER A 444 -22.63 19.36 32.11
CA SER A 444 -23.00 19.52 33.52
C SER A 444 -21.96 20.32 34.33
N ASP A 445 -20.69 20.17 33.96
CA ASP A 445 -19.59 20.96 34.50
C ASP A 445 -19.59 22.36 33.89
N ALA A 446 -19.92 23.37 34.71
CA ALA A 446 -19.98 24.76 34.29
C ALA A 446 -18.64 25.27 33.71
N ALA A 447 -17.50 24.73 34.15
CA ALA A 447 -16.19 25.12 33.63
C ALA A 447 -16.00 24.70 32.17
N LYS A 448 -16.62 23.59 31.74
CA LYS A 448 -16.60 23.11 30.34
C LYS A 448 -17.57 23.86 29.42
N ASN A 449 -18.37 24.76 29.98
CA ASN A 449 -19.28 25.64 29.23
C ASN A 449 -18.72 27.06 29.10
N GLN A 450 -17.40 27.21 29.17
CA GLN A 450 -16.69 28.46 28.99
C GLN A 450 -15.51 28.23 28.03
N PRO A 451 -15.13 29.21 27.20
CA PRO A 451 -13.99 29.06 26.30
C PRO A 451 -12.68 28.97 27.10
N VAL A 452 -11.77 28.11 26.64
CA VAL A 452 -10.43 27.93 27.20
C VAL A 452 -9.50 28.92 26.50
N ASN A 453 -8.90 29.86 27.25
CA ASN A 453 -8.04 30.91 26.70
C ASN A 453 -8.69 31.73 25.56
N GLY A 454 -10.01 31.92 25.60
CA GLY A 454 -10.75 32.65 24.57
C GLY A 454 -11.11 31.86 23.32
N SER A 455 -10.78 30.55 23.27
CA SER A 455 -11.16 29.63 22.21
C SER A 455 -12.11 28.54 22.73
N TRP A 456 -13.05 28.11 21.89
CA TRP A 456 -13.86 26.93 22.16
C TRP A 456 -13.19 25.63 21.71
N GLY A 457 -12.03 25.69 21.07
CA GLY A 457 -11.26 24.54 20.62
C GLY A 457 -10.47 24.87 19.36
N GLU A 458 -9.45 24.08 19.07
CA GLU A 458 -8.54 24.32 17.95
C GLU A 458 -8.01 22.99 17.41
N LEU A 459 -8.15 22.78 16.11
CA LEU A 459 -7.43 21.75 15.37
C LEU A 459 -6.52 22.43 14.36
N LYS A 460 -5.23 22.09 14.36
CA LYS A 460 -4.31 22.73 13.42
C LYS A 460 -3.14 21.86 12.97
N ASP A 461 -2.47 22.27 11.89
CA ASP A 461 -1.25 21.64 11.36
C ASP A 461 -1.46 20.17 10.96
N PHE A 462 -2.57 19.82 10.30
CA PHE A 462 -2.80 18.45 9.82
C PHE A 462 -2.29 18.30 8.38
N THR A 463 -1.63 17.18 8.10
CA THR A 463 -1.13 16.86 6.75
C THR A 463 -1.75 15.57 6.22
N PHE A 464 -2.31 15.64 5.03
CA PHE A 464 -2.81 14.52 4.26
C PHE A 464 -2.03 14.47 2.96
N LYS A 465 -1.18 13.46 2.77
CA LYS A 465 -0.23 13.43 1.65
C LYS A 465 -0.25 12.11 0.91
N ASN A 466 -0.17 12.15 -0.42
CA ASN A 466 -0.04 10.95 -1.26
C ASN A 466 -1.18 9.95 -0.98
N ILE A 467 -2.43 10.39 -1.18
CA ILE A 467 -3.62 9.56 -0.95
C ILE A 467 -4.23 9.20 -2.29
N LEU A 468 -4.25 7.89 -2.59
CA LEU A 468 -4.78 7.33 -3.82
C LEU A 468 -6.12 6.63 -3.52
N MET A 469 -7.19 7.25 -3.99
CA MET A 469 -8.54 6.67 -3.97
C MET A 469 -8.83 6.06 -5.34
N GLU A 470 -9.18 4.77 -5.40
CA GLU A 470 -9.56 4.12 -6.66
C GLU A 470 -10.80 4.78 -7.29
N LEU A 471 -11.74 5.22 -6.45
CA LEU A 471 -12.98 5.90 -6.83
C LEU A 471 -13.09 7.25 -6.10
N PRO A 472 -13.79 8.24 -6.67
CA PRO A 472 -13.89 9.58 -6.09
C PRO A 472 -14.81 9.60 -4.86
N PHE A 473 -14.25 9.53 -3.65
CA PHE A 473 -14.91 9.66 -2.33
C PHE A 473 -16.35 9.13 -2.30
N GLN A 474 -16.54 7.87 -2.67
CA GLN A 474 -17.88 7.29 -2.75
C GLN A 474 -18.20 6.53 -1.47
N ASN A 475 -19.44 6.67 -0.97
CA ASN A 475 -19.95 5.72 0.00
C ASN A 475 -20.07 4.32 -0.65
N SER A 476 -20.35 3.31 0.16
CA SER A 476 -20.52 1.93 -0.33
C SER A 476 -21.66 1.79 -1.37
N GLY A 477 -22.60 2.73 -1.43
CA GLY A 477 -23.64 2.85 -2.45
C GLY A 477 -23.20 3.51 -3.77
N ARG A 478 -21.92 3.88 -3.91
CA ARG A 478 -21.31 4.58 -5.05
C ARG A 478 -21.76 6.02 -5.26
N GLU A 479 -22.33 6.64 -4.22
CA GLU A 479 -22.66 8.06 -4.25
C GLU A 479 -21.48 8.87 -3.72
N LEU A 480 -21.17 9.98 -4.39
CA LEU A 480 -20.12 10.90 -3.94
C LEU A 480 -20.49 11.48 -2.58
N VAL A 481 -19.58 11.36 -1.61
CA VAL A 481 -19.66 11.95 -0.29
C VAL A 481 -18.56 12.99 -0.14
N LYS A 482 -18.94 14.16 0.38
CA LYS A 482 -17.98 15.23 0.63
C LYS A 482 -17.34 15.10 2.00
N ASN A 483 -16.07 15.43 2.04
CA ASN A 483 -15.28 15.58 3.26
C ASN A 483 -15.71 16.86 3.96
N GLN A 484 -15.93 16.81 5.27
CA GLN A 484 -16.44 17.95 6.05
C GLN A 484 -15.35 18.52 6.96
N LEU A 485 -15.19 19.85 6.94
CA LEU A 485 -14.37 20.58 7.89
C LEU A 485 -15.17 21.74 8.48
N LYS A 486 -15.50 21.69 9.77
CA LYS A 486 -16.34 22.71 10.41
C LYS A 486 -16.14 22.84 11.92
N GLY A 487 -15.92 24.07 12.40
CA GLY A 487 -16.03 24.42 13.82
C GLY A 487 -17.38 25.06 14.18
N PHE A 488 -17.40 25.84 15.25
CA PHE A 488 -18.57 26.64 15.63
C PHE A 488 -18.18 28.00 16.22
N GLU A 489 -19.12 28.94 16.24
CA GLU A 489 -18.99 30.21 16.94
C GLU A 489 -20.09 30.35 18.00
N LYS A 490 -19.73 30.77 19.22
CA LYS A 490 -20.66 31.01 20.31
C LYS A 490 -20.11 32.09 21.24
N ASP A 491 -20.97 33.02 21.67
CA ASP A 491 -20.63 34.08 22.64
C ASP A 491 -19.37 34.89 22.27
N GLY A 492 -19.13 35.08 20.96
CA GLY A 492 -18.00 35.84 20.43
C GLY A 492 -16.65 35.11 20.38
N ALA A 493 -16.60 33.83 20.76
CA ALA A 493 -15.45 32.95 20.62
C ALA A 493 -15.74 31.83 19.61
N LYS A 494 -14.69 31.22 19.05
CA LYS A 494 -14.79 30.16 18.02
C LYS A 494 -14.09 28.89 18.45
N ALA A 495 -14.59 27.76 17.97
CA ALA A 495 -13.79 26.55 17.80
C ALA A 495 -13.32 26.54 16.35
N THR A 496 -12.01 26.43 16.12
CA THR A 496 -11.41 26.65 14.80
C THR A 496 -10.69 25.41 14.26
N ILE A 497 -10.65 25.31 12.94
CA ILE A 497 -9.87 24.30 12.21
C ILE A 497 -9.01 25.07 11.21
N HIS A 498 -7.69 24.93 11.22
CA HIS A 498 -6.85 25.66 10.27
C HIS A 498 -5.48 25.04 10.02
N ASP A 499 -4.81 25.47 8.96
CA ASP A 499 -3.49 24.97 8.57
C ASP A 499 -3.55 23.45 8.28
N PHE A 500 -4.47 23.06 7.41
CA PHE A 500 -4.60 21.69 6.91
C PHE A 500 -4.08 21.64 5.48
N ASP A 501 -3.11 20.77 5.23
CA ASP A 501 -2.52 20.57 3.92
C ASP A 501 -2.95 19.22 3.33
N PHE A 502 -3.64 19.29 2.20
CA PHE A 502 -4.02 18.16 1.36
C PHE A 502 -3.11 18.17 0.13
N ILE A 503 -2.11 17.28 0.12
CA ILE A 503 -1.03 17.24 -0.86
C ILE A 503 -1.17 15.95 -1.67
N ASN A 504 -1.19 16.05 -3.00
CA ASN A 504 -1.20 14.89 -3.89
C ASN A 504 -2.40 13.95 -3.64
N ILE A 505 -3.60 14.52 -3.47
CA ILE A 505 -4.84 13.75 -3.27
C ILE A 505 -5.42 13.36 -4.63
N ILE A 506 -5.53 12.06 -4.88
CA ILE A 506 -6.10 11.50 -6.11
C ILE A 506 -7.47 10.89 -5.81
N ALA A 507 -8.52 11.49 -6.38
CA ALA A 507 -9.90 11.02 -6.30
C ALA A 507 -10.28 10.34 -7.64
N GLY A 508 -10.01 9.04 -7.75
CA GLY A 508 -10.20 8.27 -8.99
C GLY A 508 -9.20 8.68 -10.08
N ASP A 509 -9.68 9.45 -11.05
CA ASP A 509 -8.92 10.00 -12.19
C ASP A 509 -8.55 11.49 -12.02
N THR A 510 -8.92 12.08 -10.88
CA THR A 510 -8.81 13.53 -10.67
C THR A 510 -7.83 13.86 -9.55
N VAL A 511 -6.90 14.78 -9.82
CA VAL A 511 -6.09 15.42 -8.77
C VAL A 511 -6.95 16.49 -8.08
N VAL A 512 -7.06 16.43 -6.76
CA VAL A 512 -7.74 17.46 -5.97
C VAL A 512 -6.79 18.63 -5.73
N THR A 513 -7.21 19.82 -6.13
CA THR A 513 -6.47 21.09 -6.06
C THR A 513 -7.40 22.18 -5.54
N ASN A 514 -6.85 23.35 -5.19
CA ASN A 514 -7.67 24.49 -4.76
C ASN A 514 -8.75 24.90 -5.78
N ALA A 515 -8.57 24.58 -7.08
CA ALA A 515 -9.52 24.93 -8.13
C ALA A 515 -10.77 24.04 -8.16
N ASN A 516 -10.69 22.79 -7.69
CA ASN A 516 -11.78 21.81 -7.73
C ASN A 516 -12.12 21.22 -6.34
N ALA A 517 -11.44 21.64 -5.27
CA ALA A 517 -11.67 21.10 -3.93
C ALA A 517 -13.12 21.21 -3.45
N SER A 518 -13.86 22.24 -3.88
CA SER A 518 -15.28 22.41 -3.54
C SER A 518 -16.19 21.29 -4.05
N ASP A 519 -15.74 20.50 -5.02
CA ASP A 519 -16.48 19.33 -5.53
C ASP A 519 -16.41 18.16 -4.54
N TYR A 520 -15.40 18.14 -3.67
CA TYR A 520 -15.07 17.02 -2.78
C TYR A 520 -15.07 17.38 -1.28
N PHE A 521 -15.03 18.68 -0.96
CA PHE A 521 -14.95 19.19 0.41
C PHE A 521 -16.03 20.24 0.66
N ASP A 522 -16.68 20.13 1.81
CA ASP A 522 -17.54 21.16 2.39
C ASP A 522 -16.84 21.78 3.61
N ILE A 523 -16.32 23.00 3.41
CA ILE A 523 -15.52 23.74 4.38
C ILE A 523 -16.32 24.94 4.87
N ASP A 524 -16.54 25.06 6.18
CA ASP A 524 -17.19 26.24 6.77
C ASP A 524 -16.21 27.42 6.84
N PRO A 525 -16.37 28.47 6.00
CA PRO A 525 -15.41 29.57 5.94
C PRO A 525 -15.43 30.47 7.19
N ASN A 526 -16.43 30.34 8.08
CA ASN A 526 -16.50 31.16 9.29
C ASN A 526 -15.58 30.65 10.39
N THR A 527 -15.32 29.35 10.42
CA THR A 527 -14.63 28.64 11.50
C THR A 527 -13.39 27.89 11.01
N THR A 528 -13.24 27.78 9.68
CA THR A 528 -12.18 27.01 9.04
C THR A 528 -11.41 27.88 8.04
N TYR A 529 -10.08 27.91 8.12
CA TYR A 529 -9.23 28.75 7.27
C TYR A 529 -7.85 28.12 7.02
N ASN A 530 -7.09 28.62 6.04
CA ASN A 530 -5.79 28.04 5.64
C ASN A 530 -5.85 26.53 5.32
N ILE A 531 -6.84 26.15 4.50
CA ILE A 531 -6.96 24.77 4.01
C ILE A 531 -6.42 24.75 2.59
N ASN A 532 -5.34 24.01 2.35
CA ASN A 532 -4.61 24.03 1.09
C ASN A 532 -4.74 22.69 0.38
N PHE A 533 -5.13 22.73 -0.89
CA PHE A 533 -5.14 21.57 -1.79
C PHE A 533 -4.08 21.79 -2.86
N THR A 534 -2.96 21.09 -2.72
CA THR A 534 -1.76 21.32 -3.50
C THR A 534 -1.18 20.03 -4.06
N THR A 535 -0.20 20.20 -4.94
CA THR A 535 0.62 19.11 -5.46
C THR A 535 2.07 19.38 -5.13
N GLU A 536 2.81 18.35 -4.75
CA GLU A 536 4.24 18.39 -4.51
C GLU A 536 4.92 17.33 -5.36
N GLY A 537 6.09 17.66 -5.94
CA GLY A 537 6.77 16.77 -6.89
C GLY A 537 6.03 16.69 -8.24
N ASN A 538 6.40 15.71 -9.06
CA ASN A 538 5.70 15.45 -10.31
C ASN A 538 4.44 14.61 -10.04
N ILE A 539 3.36 14.90 -10.77
CA ILE A 539 2.22 13.99 -10.91
C ILE A 539 2.30 13.42 -12.32
N TYR A 540 2.59 12.13 -12.41
CA TYR A 540 2.65 11.42 -13.68
C TYR A 540 1.28 10.90 -14.08
N THR A 541 1.06 10.73 -15.36
CA THR A 541 -0.16 10.15 -15.91
C THR A 541 0.10 8.70 -16.29
N VAL A 542 -0.61 7.77 -15.65
CA VAL A 542 -0.76 6.41 -16.14
C VAL A 542 -2.02 6.37 -16.99
N PHE A 543 -1.88 6.44 -18.31
CA PHE A 543 -3.02 6.29 -19.21
C PHE A 543 -3.33 4.81 -19.38
N SER A 544 -4.59 4.42 -19.19
CA SER A 544 -5.05 3.05 -19.34
C SER A 544 -6.22 2.95 -20.31
N SER A 545 -6.16 2.02 -21.25
CA SER A 545 -7.20 1.81 -22.26
C SER A 545 -7.33 0.36 -22.66
N ALA A 546 -8.50 -0.04 -23.16
CA ALA A 546 -8.74 -1.38 -23.68
C ALA A 546 -9.62 -1.37 -24.93
N ASN A 547 -9.55 -2.43 -25.73
CA ASN A 547 -10.58 -2.73 -26.74
C ASN A 547 -11.85 -3.30 -26.09
N ALA A 548 -12.87 -3.63 -26.90
CA ALA A 548 -14.08 -4.29 -26.41
C ALA A 548 -13.78 -5.73 -25.94
N GLY A 549 -14.48 -6.19 -24.90
CA GLY A 549 -14.33 -7.55 -24.33
C GLY A 549 -13.94 -7.59 -22.86
N GLY A 550 -13.94 -6.45 -22.18
CA GLY A 550 -13.71 -6.35 -20.74
C GLY A 550 -13.61 -4.91 -20.27
N ILE A 551 -13.30 -4.72 -18.99
CA ILE A 551 -13.29 -3.44 -18.29
C ILE A 551 -11.97 -3.29 -17.53
N LEU A 552 -11.47 -2.05 -17.47
CA LEU A 552 -10.35 -1.66 -16.60
C LEU A 552 -10.87 -0.90 -15.38
N SER A 553 -10.32 -1.15 -14.19
CA SER A 553 -10.63 -0.42 -12.96
C SER A 553 -9.35 -0.04 -12.21
N PRO A 554 -9.02 1.26 -12.10
CA PRO A 554 -9.61 2.39 -12.82
C PRO A 554 -9.14 2.43 -14.29
N ALA A 555 -9.88 3.15 -15.15
CA ALA A 555 -9.58 3.32 -16.58
C ALA A 555 -9.30 4.79 -16.94
N GLY A 556 -8.62 5.05 -18.06
CA GLY A 556 -8.41 6.40 -18.59
C GLY A 556 -7.15 7.07 -18.07
N ASN A 557 -7.19 8.39 -17.86
CA ASN A 557 -6.03 9.15 -17.35
C ASN A 557 -5.96 9.01 -15.84
N LEU A 558 -4.93 8.32 -15.35
CA LEU A 558 -4.79 8.03 -13.93
C LEU A 558 -3.61 8.83 -13.36
N PRO A 559 -3.86 10.01 -12.75
CA PRO A 559 -2.80 10.77 -12.11
C PRO A 559 -2.23 9.99 -10.93
N THR A 560 -0.90 9.93 -10.88
CA THR A 560 -0.16 9.18 -9.87
C THR A 560 0.99 10.04 -9.37
N PRO A 561 1.06 10.35 -8.07
CA PRO A 561 2.19 11.08 -7.51
C PRO A 561 3.51 10.33 -7.72
N GLU A 562 4.57 11.07 -8.00
CA GLU A 562 5.94 10.53 -8.10
C GLU A 562 6.28 9.71 -6.85
N GLY A 563 6.78 8.49 -7.06
CA GLY A 563 7.13 7.59 -5.96
C GLY A 563 6.02 6.64 -5.52
N MET A 564 4.75 6.92 -5.82
CA MET A 564 3.65 6.02 -5.48
C MET A 564 3.51 4.87 -6.47
N ASP A 565 2.91 3.78 -6.00
CA ASP A 565 2.52 2.68 -6.85
C ASP A 565 1.17 2.97 -7.53
N ARG A 566 0.97 2.49 -8.76
CA ARG A 566 -0.33 2.52 -9.45
C ARG A 566 -0.72 1.15 -9.93
N TYR A 567 -1.98 0.80 -9.71
CA TYR A 567 -2.54 -0.45 -10.18
C TYR A 567 -3.71 -0.23 -11.14
N ILE A 568 -3.92 -1.19 -12.04
CA ILE A 568 -5.06 -1.27 -12.97
C ILE A 568 -5.57 -2.70 -12.96
N ASN A 569 -6.77 -2.90 -12.46
CA ASN A 569 -7.45 -4.19 -12.51
C ASN A 569 -8.07 -4.40 -13.89
N ILE A 570 -8.02 -5.63 -14.40
CA ILE A 570 -8.44 -6.01 -15.76
C ILE A 570 -9.44 -7.14 -15.64
N VAL A 571 -10.70 -6.85 -15.96
CA VAL A 571 -11.80 -7.81 -15.84
C VAL A 571 -12.34 -8.11 -17.25
N PRO A 572 -12.08 -9.31 -17.81
CA PRO A 572 -12.71 -9.74 -19.06
C PRO A 572 -14.23 -9.85 -18.92
N ASP A 573 -14.95 -9.53 -19.99
CA ASP A 573 -16.38 -9.83 -20.10
C ASP A 573 -16.58 -11.35 -20.25
N ALA A 574 -17.76 -11.86 -19.86
CA ALA A 574 -18.09 -13.26 -20.05
C ALA A 574 -17.92 -13.69 -21.52
N GLY A 575 -17.12 -14.74 -21.76
CA GLY A 575 -16.81 -15.23 -23.11
C GLY A 575 -15.62 -14.55 -23.79
N TYR A 576 -14.91 -13.67 -23.09
CA TYR A 576 -13.64 -13.08 -23.50
C TYR A 576 -12.52 -13.48 -22.55
N ARG A 577 -11.30 -13.37 -23.06
CA ARG A 577 -10.06 -13.49 -22.29
C ARG A 577 -9.13 -12.32 -22.58
N ILE A 578 -8.17 -12.09 -21.69
CA ILE A 578 -7.07 -11.16 -21.94
C ILE A 578 -6.15 -11.81 -22.98
N ALA A 579 -6.04 -11.20 -24.14
CA ALA A 579 -5.12 -11.60 -25.20
C ALA A 579 -3.70 -11.11 -24.87
N ASP A 580 -3.59 -9.83 -24.48
CA ASP A 580 -2.32 -9.18 -24.19
C ASP A 580 -2.55 -7.93 -23.33
N VAL A 581 -1.56 -7.60 -22.52
CA VAL A 581 -1.44 -6.31 -21.84
C VAL A 581 -0.13 -5.69 -22.27
N GLN A 582 -0.16 -4.42 -22.65
CA GLN A 582 1.00 -3.70 -23.13
C GLN A 582 1.29 -2.51 -22.22
N ILE A 583 2.55 -2.36 -21.81
CA ILE A 583 3.05 -1.18 -21.11
C ILE A 583 3.99 -0.46 -22.08
N ASP A 584 3.66 0.78 -22.44
CA ASP A 584 4.35 1.60 -23.43
C ASP A 584 4.53 0.90 -24.79
N GLY A 585 3.52 0.11 -25.18
CA GLY A 585 3.51 -0.67 -26.42
C GLY A 585 4.31 -1.98 -26.37
N GLN A 586 4.92 -2.32 -25.23
CA GLN A 586 5.59 -3.60 -25.01
C GLN A 586 4.66 -4.57 -24.30
N SER A 587 4.44 -5.75 -24.88
CA SER A 587 3.66 -6.82 -24.27
C SER A 587 4.29 -7.27 -22.95
N VAL A 588 3.45 -7.35 -21.92
CA VAL A 588 3.75 -8.00 -20.63
C VAL A 588 2.93 -9.28 -20.45
N GLY A 589 2.33 -9.79 -21.53
CA GLY A 589 1.48 -10.97 -21.54
C GLY A 589 0.07 -10.70 -21.01
N ALA A 590 -0.75 -11.75 -20.99
CA ALA A 590 -2.10 -11.71 -20.47
C ALA A 590 -2.09 -11.64 -18.93
N LYS A 591 -2.15 -10.42 -18.37
CA LYS A 591 -2.20 -10.18 -16.92
C LYS A 591 -3.56 -9.63 -16.52
N GLN A 592 -4.14 -10.13 -15.42
CA GLN A 592 -5.41 -9.61 -14.88
C GLN A 592 -5.24 -8.33 -14.05
N LEU A 593 -4.01 -7.96 -13.69
CA LEU A 593 -3.72 -6.66 -13.09
C LEU A 593 -2.31 -6.20 -13.48
N VAL A 594 -2.21 -4.89 -13.69
CA VAL A 594 -0.94 -4.19 -13.89
C VAL A 594 -0.60 -3.47 -12.60
N LEU A 595 0.58 -3.74 -12.04
CA LEU A 595 1.16 -2.96 -10.95
C LEU A 595 2.40 -2.22 -11.46
N LEU A 596 2.31 -0.90 -11.50
CA LEU A 596 3.44 0.00 -11.74
C LEU A 596 3.95 0.45 -10.38
N LYS A 597 5.02 -0.19 -9.90
CA LYS A 597 5.67 0.24 -8.65
C LYS A 597 6.45 1.52 -8.87
N ASN A 598 6.48 2.39 -7.86
CA ASN A 598 7.31 3.58 -7.80
C ASN A 598 7.25 4.37 -9.12
N VAL A 599 6.10 4.98 -9.41
CA VAL A 599 5.87 5.68 -10.68
C VAL A 599 6.78 6.92 -10.75
N GLN A 600 7.65 6.97 -11.76
CA GLN A 600 8.69 8.00 -11.97
C GLN A 600 8.56 8.71 -13.34
N ARG A 601 7.52 8.38 -14.11
CA ARG A 601 7.22 8.94 -15.44
C ARG A 601 5.79 8.59 -15.84
N ASP A 602 5.32 9.17 -16.94
CA ASP A 602 4.07 8.76 -17.57
C ASP A 602 4.20 7.33 -18.13
N TYR A 603 3.09 6.58 -18.09
CA TYR A 603 2.96 5.23 -18.64
C TYR A 603 1.72 5.13 -19.52
N ASN A 604 1.78 4.32 -20.58
CA ASN A 604 0.62 3.94 -21.38
C ASN A 604 0.35 2.44 -21.25
N VAL A 605 -0.76 2.08 -20.62
CA VAL A 605 -1.23 0.70 -20.46
C VAL A 605 -2.36 0.43 -21.44
N THR A 606 -2.15 -0.49 -22.37
CA THR A 606 -3.17 -0.91 -23.35
C THR A 606 -3.49 -2.38 -23.16
N VAL A 607 -4.78 -2.70 -23.00
CA VAL A 607 -5.25 -4.08 -22.84
C VAL A 607 -6.00 -4.52 -24.08
N HIS A 608 -5.69 -5.71 -24.55
CA HIS A 608 -6.35 -6.36 -25.66
C HIS A 608 -7.09 -7.60 -25.16
N PHE A 609 -8.40 -7.62 -25.32
CA PHE A 609 -9.26 -8.78 -25.14
C PHE A 609 -9.51 -9.47 -26.48
N GLU A 610 -9.76 -10.77 -26.42
CA GLU A 610 -10.24 -11.57 -27.55
C GLU A 610 -11.27 -12.60 -27.11
N ALA A 611 -12.03 -13.14 -28.06
CA ALA A 611 -13.03 -14.17 -27.77
C ALA A 611 -12.32 -15.45 -27.28
N GLY A 612 -12.79 -15.98 -26.15
CA GLY A 612 -12.20 -17.16 -25.52
C GLY A 612 -12.65 -17.27 -24.07
N GLN A 613 -12.49 -18.45 -23.48
CA GLN A 613 -12.45 -18.55 -22.02
C GLN A 613 -11.05 -18.13 -21.56
N SER A 614 -10.90 -17.59 -20.35
CA SER A 614 -9.57 -17.44 -19.75
C SER A 614 -8.81 -18.75 -19.96
N SER A 615 -7.57 -18.65 -20.46
CA SER A 615 -6.66 -19.78 -20.32
C SER A 615 -6.27 -19.78 -18.86
N ASP A 616 -7.14 -20.35 -18.04
CA ASP A 616 -6.80 -20.72 -16.67
C ASP A 616 -5.55 -21.60 -16.83
N GLY A 617 -4.47 -21.31 -16.11
CA GLY A 617 -3.27 -22.15 -16.16
C GLY A 617 -3.66 -23.62 -16.07
N GLU A 618 -2.89 -24.50 -16.73
CA GLU A 618 -3.11 -25.94 -16.55
C GLU A 618 -3.18 -26.26 -15.05
N PRO A 619 -3.97 -27.27 -14.63
CA PRO A 619 -4.01 -27.69 -13.24
C PRO A 619 -2.58 -27.84 -12.70
N LEU A 620 -2.34 -27.47 -11.44
CA LEU A 620 -1.09 -27.80 -10.76
C LEU A 620 -0.87 -29.31 -10.91
N ASP A 621 0.07 -29.71 -11.78
CA ASP A 621 0.34 -31.11 -12.10
C ASP A 621 1.72 -31.50 -11.58
N CYS A 622 1.78 -31.78 -10.27
CA CYS A 622 2.99 -32.30 -9.62
C CYS A 622 3.36 -33.74 -10.08
N SER A 623 2.70 -34.31 -11.10
CA SER A 623 2.93 -35.67 -11.60
C SER A 623 3.72 -35.75 -12.91
N VAL A 624 3.99 -34.61 -13.54
CA VAL A 624 4.92 -34.48 -14.66
C VAL A 624 6.24 -33.95 -14.10
N PRO A 625 7.42 -34.56 -14.35
CA PRO A 625 8.68 -33.89 -14.05
C PRO A 625 8.68 -32.60 -14.84
N ASP A 626 8.70 -31.46 -14.15
CA ASP A 626 8.67 -30.16 -14.80
C ASP A 626 9.73 -30.14 -15.91
N GLN A 627 9.27 -29.84 -17.11
CA GLN A 627 10.21 -29.43 -18.12
C GLN A 627 10.69 -28.06 -17.67
N ASN A 628 11.79 -28.02 -16.91
CA ASN A 628 12.43 -26.78 -16.48
C ASN A 628 12.43 -25.77 -17.64
N LEU A 629 11.58 -24.75 -17.50
CA LEU A 629 11.38 -23.69 -18.45
C LEU A 629 12.49 -22.68 -18.25
N LYS A 630 12.81 -21.97 -19.34
CA LYS A 630 13.88 -20.98 -19.24
C LYS A 630 13.32 -19.72 -18.55
N PRO A 631 14.06 -19.12 -17.60
CA PRO A 631 13.65 -17.88 -16.98
C PRO A 631 13.54 -16.77 -18.03
N SER A 632 12.82 -15.71 -17.71
CA SER A 632 12.71 -14.52 -18.54
C SER A 632 13.55 -13.37 -17.96
N LEU A 633 14.15 -12.56 -18.84
CA LEU A 633 14.92 -11.37 -18.47
C LEU A 633 14.43 -10.16 -19.25
N THR A 634 14.27 -9.04 -18.55
CA THR A 634 13.90 -7.73 -19.12
C THR A 634 14.91 -6.67 -18.71
N LEU A 635 15.35 -5.82 -19.64
CA LEU A 635 16.27 -4.72 -19.35
C LEU A 635 15.50 -3.56 -18.70
N THR A 636 15.87 -3.20 -17.47
CA THR A 636 15.32 -2.05 -16.75
C THR A 636 16.19 -0.81 -16.94
N TYR A 637 17.52 -0.97 -16.92
CA TYR A 637 18.48 0.10 -17.15
C TYR A 637 19.79 -0.42 -17.76
N PRO A 638 20.44 0.30 -18.70
CA PRO A 638 20.03 1.58 -19.26
C PRO A 638 18.84 1.45 -20.22
N GLN A 639 18.06 2.52 -20.39
CA GLN A 639 16.97 2.52 -21.39
C GLN A 639 17.54 2.37 -22.80
N VAL A 640 16.87 1.57 -23.64
CA VAL A 640 17.27 1.32 -25.03
C VAL A 640 17.41 2.65 -25.78
N GLY A 641 18.59 2.86 -26.37
CA GLY A 641 18.93 4.10 -27.09
C GLY A 641 19.63 5.18 -26.25
N THR A 642 19.82 4.96 -24.93
CA THR A 642 20.66 5.84 -24.10
C THR A 642 22.12 5.72 -24.53
N GLU A 643 22.78 6.87 -24.74
CA GLU A 643 24.22 6.94 -25.04
C GLU A 643 25.01 7.41 -23.81
N PHE A 644 26.20 6.84 -23.60
CA PHE A 644 27.10 7.18 -22.49
C PHE A 644 28.48 7.59 -23.00
N GLU A 645 29.13 8.55 -22.35
CA GLU A 645 30.49 8.95 -22.73
C GLU A 645 31.48 7.78 -22.63
N THR A 646 32.50 7.77 -23.50
CA THR A 646 33.60 6.80 -23.41
C THR A 646 34.26 6.89 -22.03
N GLY A 647 34.47 5.75 -21.39
CA GLY A 647 35.04 5.63 -20.06
C GLY A 647 34.03 5.75 -18.91
N ALA A 648 32.75 6.01 -19.20
CA ALA A 648 31.71 6.10 -18.19
C ALA A 648 31.52 4.78 -17.41
N ARG A 649 31.13 4.94 -16.15
CA ARG A 649 30.61 3.84 -15.32
C ARG A 649 29.11 3.73 -15.55
N VAL A 650 28.66 2.60 -16.10
CA VAL A 650 27.25 2.41 -16.47
C VAL A 650 26.66 1.30 -15.59
N PRO A 651 25.70 1.60 -14.69
CA PRO A 651 24.97 0.55 -14.01
C PRO A 651 24.09 -0.18 -15.03
N ILE A 652 23.88 -1.47 -14.82
CA ILE A 652 23.05 -2.32 -15.65
C ILE A 652 22.10 -3.01 -14.71
N VAL A 653 20.81 -2.83 -14.92
CA VAL A 653 19.75 -3.38 -14.09
C VAL A 653 18.83 -4.17 -14.99
N VAL A 654 18.69 -5.46 -14.71
CA VAL A 654 17.72 -6.33 -15.38
C VAL A 654 16.76 -6.87 -14.35
N ASP A 655 15.52 -7.01 -14.77
CA ASP A 655 14.51 -7.72 -14.02
C ASP A 655 14.33 -9.12 -14.59
N GLY A 656 13.90 -10.07 -13.75
CA GLY A 656 13.69 -11.44 -14.20
C GLY A 656 12.56 -12.12 -13.45
N LEU A 657 11.89 -13.04 -14.15
CA LEU A 657 10.86 -13.91 -13.62
C LEU A 657 11.14 -15.31 -14.14
N ASP A 658 11.01 -16.30 -13.25
CA ASP A 658 10.81 -17.66 -13.69
C ASP A 658 9.40 -18.10 -13.34
N VAL A 659 8.78 -18.89 -14.21
CA VAL A 659 7.36 -19.23 -14.13
C VAL A 659 7.11 -20.58 -13.48
N ASP A 660 8.13 -21.43 -13.43
CA ASP A 660 8.14 -22.75 -12.78
C ASP A 660 9.17 -22.84 -11.64
N GLY A 661 9.81 -21.72 -11.28
CA GLY A 661 10.82 -21.68 -10.23
C GLY A 661 11.24 -20.26 -9.88
N TYR A 662 12.48 -20.08 -9.46
CA TYR A 662 13.07 -18.76 -9.20
C TYR A 662 14.48 -18.65 -9.78
N ILE A 663 14.85 -17.44 -10.17
CA ILE A 663 16.19 -17.16 -10.66
C ILE A 663 17.16 -17.18 -9.47
N THR A 664 18.10 -18.13 -9.46
CA THR A 664 19.14 -18.23 -8.41
C THR A 664 20.23 -17.18 -8.58
N GLN A 665 20.52 -16.79 -9.83
CA GLN A 665 21.53 -15.77 -10.13
C GLN A 665 21.34 -15.16 -11.52
N VAL A 666 21.84 -13.93 -11.69
CA VAL A 666 22.11 -13.33 -12.99
C VAL A 666 23.59 -12.98 -13.11
N GLU A 667 24.27 -13.58 -14.09
CA GLU A 667 25.64 -13.25 -14.45
C GLU A 667 25.68 -12.28 -15.63
N PHE A 668 26.49 -11.22 -15.54
CA PHE A 668 26.66 -10.23 -16.58
C PHE A 668 28.01 -10.42 -17.26
N LEU A 669 28.05 -10.49 -18.58
CA LEU A 669 29.25 -10.78 -19.36
C LEU A 669 29.53 -9.72 -20.43
N ILE A 670 30.80 -9.39 -20.64
CA ILE A 670 31.30 -8.65 -21.81
C ILE A 670 32.33 -9.50 -22.52
N ASN A 671 32.16 -9.72 -23.83
CA ASN A 671 33.05 -10.59 -24.63
C ASN A 671 33.28 -11.99 -23.99
N GLY A 672 32.26 -12.50 -23.29
CA GLY A 672 32.33 -13.78 -22.56
C GLY A 672 33.10 -13.75 -21.24
N GLN A 673 33.52 -12.58 -20.74
CA GLN A 673 34.13 -12.40 -19.41
C GLN A 673 33.08 -11.84 -18.44
N SER A 674 32.95 -12.48 -17.27
CA SER A 674 32.05 -12.02 -16.20
C SER A 674 32.48 -10.67 -15.64
N ILE A 675 31.52 -9.75 -15.50
CA ILE A 675 31.71 -8.44 -14.84
C ILE A 675 30.97 -8.34 -13.50
N GLY A 676 30.15 -9.34 -13.16
CA GLY A 676 29.41 -9.42 -11.91
C GLY A 676 28.37 -10.53 -11.95
N VAL A 677 28.11 -11.12 -10.79
CA VAL A 677 26.98 -12.03 -10.56
C VAL A 677 26.16 -11.43 -9.43
N ASP A 678 24.86 -11.30 -9.65
CA ASP A 678 23.93 -10.84 -8.62
C ASP A 678 22.93 -11.95 -8.30
N TYR A 679 22.57 -12.04 -7.02
CA TYR A 679 21.71 -13.09 -6.46
C TYR A 679 20.41 -12.51 -5.90
N ALA A 680 20.22 -11.19 -5.97
CA ALA A 680 19.04 -10.51 -5.46
C ALA A 680 18.36 -9.68 -6.56
N ARG A 681 17.04 -9.78 -6.64
CA ARG A 681 16.21 -9.06 -7.60
C ARG A 681 15.88 -7.64 -7.09
N PRO A 682 15.87 -6.59 -7.94
CA PRO A 682 16.29 -6.57 -9.35
C PRO A 682 17.80 -6.77 -9.48
N TYR A 683 18.24 -7.51 -10.49
CA TYR A 683 19.63 -7.92 -10.66
C TYR A 683 20.48 -6.82 -11.27
N MET A 684 21.66 -6.58 -10.69
CA MET A 684 22.49 -5.44 -11.02
C MET A 684 23.94 -5.83 -11.29
N ALA A 685 24.55 -5.17 -12.28
CA ALA A 685 25.99 -5.12 -12.43
C ALA A 685 26.46 -3.71 -12.78
N GLN A 686 27.73 -3.44 -12.49
CA GLN A 686 28.35 -2.15 -12.78
C GLN A 686 29.41 -2.31 -13.87
N LEU A 687 29.14 -1.78 -15.07
CA LEU A 687 30.19 -1.59 -16.06
C LEU A 687 31.15 -0.51 -15.55
N GLN A 688 32.42 -0.87 -15.36
CA GLN A 688 33.42 -0.01 -14.74
C GLN A 688 34.00 1.05 -15.68
N SER A 689 34.02 0.78 -16.98
CA SER A 689 34.51 1.71 -17.99
C SER A 689 34.01 1.30 -19.38
N LEU A 690 33.15 2.11 -19.99
CA LEU A 690 32.61 1.85 -21.32
C LEU A 690 33.66 2.09 -22.41
N ALA A 691 33.92 1.09 -23.26
CA ALA A 691 34.82 1.23 -24.40
C ALA A 691 34.35 2.26 -25.45
N SER A 692 35.32 2.82 -26.17
CA SER A 692 35.04 3.68 -27.34
C SER A 692 34.36 2.86 -28.44
N GLY A 693 33.18 3.31 -28.89
CA GLY A 693 32.35 2.59 -29.85
C GLY A 693 31.19 1.79 -29.23
N GLY A 694 31.03 1.82 -27.91
CA GLY A 694 30.00 1.08 -27.18
C GLY A 694 30.41 -0.34 -26.83
N GLU A 695 29.55 -1.03 -26.08
CA GLU A 695 29.74 -2.41 -25.63
C GLU A 695 28.43 -3.20 -25.68
N THR A 696 28.54 -4.52 -25.82
CA THR A 696 27.39 -5.44 -25.66
C THR A 696 27.60 -6.25 -24.39
N VAL A 697 26.67 -6.09 -23.46
CA VAL A 697 26.62 -6.85 -22.21
C VAL A 697 25.57 -7.96 -22.37
N VAL A 698 25.90 -9.17 -21.96
CA VAL A 698 24.97 -10.30 -21.95
C VAL A 698 24.63 -10.59 -20.49
N ALA A 699 23.38 -10.44 -20.10
CA ALA A 699 22.88 -10.91 -18.82
C ALA A 699 22.38 -12.36 -18.97
N VAL A 700 22.83 -13.27 -18.12
CA VAL A 700 22.47 -14.70 -18.13
C VAL A 700 21.80 -15.04 -16.81
N ALA A 701 20.50 -15.26 -16.83
CA ALA A 701 19.76 -15.78 -15.69
C ALA A 701 19.95 -17.30 -15.63
N THR A 702 20.17 -17.82 -14.43
CA THR A 702 20.11 -19.25 -14.12
C THR A 702 19.04 -19.46 -13.06
N ASP A 703 18.14 -20.40 -13.29
CA ASP A 703 17.10 -20.79 -12.33
C ASP A 703 17.59 -21.83 -11.32
N ASP A 704 16.72 -22.22 -10.41
CA ASP A 704 16.96 -23.20 -9.35
C ASP A 704 17.12 -24.63 -9.87
N ASP A 705 16.58 -24.91 -11.06
CA ASP A 705 16.73 -26.19 -11.76
C ASP A 705 17.83 -26.18 -12.85
N GLY A 706 18.58 -25.07 -12.95
CA GLY A 706 19.76 -24.89 -13.80
C GLY A 706 19.50 -24.58 -15.28
N ALA A 707 18.29 -24.25 -15.70
CA ALA A 707 18.05 -23.71 -17.04
C ALA A 707 18.54 -22.26 -17.09
N GLN A 708 18.77 -21.81 -18.33
CA GLN A 708 19.42 -20.54 -18.58
C GLN A 708 18.78 -19.80 -19.74
N GLN A 709 18.57 -18.51 -19.51
CA GLN A 709 18.17 -17.55 -20.53
C GLN A 709 19.12 -16.37 -20.53
N SER A 710 19.39 -15.85 -21.73
CA SER A 710 20.26 -14.69 -21.90
C SER A 710 19.53 -13.52 -22.54
N LEU A 711 19.84 -12.32 -22.07
CA LEU A 711 19.44 -11.05 -22.64
C LEU A 711 20.67 -10.27 -23.13
N SER A 712 20.67 -9.87 -24.40
CA SER A 712 21.73 -9.03 -24.98
C SER A 712 21.38 -7.56 -24.86
N ILE A 713 22.28 -6.78 -24.25
CA ILE A 713 22.11 -5.36 -23.91
C ILE A 713 23.20 -4.58 -24.65
N VAL A 714 22.79 -3.71 -25.58
CA VAL A 714 23.73 -2.88 -26.35
C VAL A 714 23.81 -1.50 -25.69
N ILE A 715 25.00 -1.12 -25.23
CA ILE A 715 25.31 0.17 -24.64
C ILE A 715 26.14 0.96 -25.63
N ASN A 716 25.59 2.07 -26.14
CA ASN A 716 26.25 2.86 -27.16
C ASN A 716 27.06 4.00 -26.54
N THR A 717 28.21 4.32 -27.13
CA THR A 717 28.82 5.64 -26.97
C THR A 717 28.26 6.58 -28.03
N PRO A 718 28.16 7.90 -27.77
CA PRO A 718 27.83 8.86 -28.80
C PRO A 718 28.67 8.62 -30.05
N SER A 719 28.01 8.67 -31.21
CA SER A 719 28.75 8.81 -32.47
C SER A 719 29.72 9.98 -32.36
N ALA A 720 30.93 9.82 -32.91
CA ALA A 720 31.96 10.85 -32.84
C ALA A 720 31.32 12.20 -33.18
N PRO A 721 31.53 13.25 -32.35
CA PRO A 721 30.85 14.51 -32.55
C PRO A 721 31.08 14.96 -33.99
N VAL A 722 30.00 15.32 -34.68
CA VAL A 722 30.10 16.09 -35.93
C VAL A 722 30.98 17.27 -35.59
N GLU A 723 32.15 17.34 -36.22
CA GLU A 723 33.10 18.41 -36.00
C GLU A 723 32.34 19.74 -36.21
N VAL A 724 32.29 20.57 -35.19
CA VAL A 724 31.55 21.84 -35.25
C VAL A 724 32.30 22.77 -36.19
N ILE A 725 31.84 22.84 -37.44
CA ILE A 725 32.40 23.78 -38.43
C ILE A 725 31.79 25.16 -38.16
N ASN A 726 32.61 26.07 -37.62
CA ASN A 726 32.22 27.47 -37.44
C ASN A 726 32.14 28.18 -38.80
N ILE A 727 31.08 28.96 -39.00
CA ILE A 727 31.01 29.92 -40.11
C ILE A 727 31.78 31.16 -39.69
N ASN A 728 33.09 31.18 -39.95
CA ASN A 728 33.97 32.29 -39.56
C ASN A 728 34.02 33.40 -40.62
N ASP A 729 33.44 33.16 -41.79
CA ASP A 729 33.51 34.02 -42.97
C ASP A 729 32.17 34.68 -43.32
N LEU A 730 31.22 34.74 -42.38
CA LEU A 730 29.98 35.50 -42.59
C LEU A 730 30.34 36.97 -42.85
N ALA A 731 30.07 37.42 -44.06
CA ALA A 731 30.25 38.80 -44.49
C ALA A 731 28.89 39.42 -44.78
N VAL A 732 28.77 40.74 -44.56
CA VAL A 732 27.61 41.51 -44.97
C VAL A 732 28.05 42.75 -45.73
N VAL A 733 27.40 43.01 -46.87
CA VAL A 733 27.65 44.17 -47.72
C VAL A 733 26.36 44.93 -47.92
N GLN A 734 26.38 46.23 -47.68
CA GLN A 734 25.25 47.10 -48.01
C GLN A 734 25.21 47.34 -49.52
N LEU A 735 24.11 46.98 -50.18
CA LEU A 735 23.92 47.18 -51.63
C LEU A 735 23.03 48.38 -51.96
N GLY A 736 22.13 48.75 -51.04
CA GLY A 736 21.25 49.92 -51.16
C GLY A 736 20.49 50.16 -49.85
N CYS A 737 19.64 51.20 -49.79
CA CYS A 737 18.92 51.59 -48.57
C CYS A 737 18.22 50.43 -47.85
N ASP A 738 17.50 49.62 -48.62
CA ASP A 738 16.78 48.47 -48.10
C ASP A 738 17.35 47.16 -48.62
N ASP A 739 18.64 47.09 -48.96
CA ASP A 739 19.27 45.83 -49.41
C ASP A 739 20.67 45.64 -48.79
N ALA A 740 20.84 44.54 -48.08
CA ALA A 740 22.15 44.04 -47.69
C ALA A 740 22.28 42.57 -48.06
N GLU A 741 23.41 42.25 -48.67
CA GLU A 741 23.77 40.90 -49.06
C GLU A 741 24.68 40.29 -47.99
N LEU A 742 24.25 39.14 -47.46
CA LEU A 742 25.02 38.28 -46.59
C LEU A 742 25.61 37.15 -47.42
N THR A 743 26.88 36.80 -47.18
CA THR A 743 27.53 35.63 -47.78
C THR A 743 28.32 34.84 -46.74
N TRP A 744 28.36 33.51 -46.89
CA TRP A 744 29.10 32.59 -46.03
C TRP A 744 29.42 31.27 -46.73
N SER A 745 30.42 30.54 -46.22
CA SER A 745 30.74 29.19 -46.70
C SER A 745 29.72 28.15 -46.24
N ASP A 746 29.33 27.24 -47.14
CA ASP A 746 28.41 26.14 -46.84
C ASP A 746 29.03 25.14 -45.85
N VAL A 747 28.23 24.73 -44.87
CA VAL A 747 28.52 23.73 -43.86
C VAL A 747 27.94 22.39 -44.30
N ALA A 748 28.82 21.40 -44.51
CA ALA A 748 28.41 20.06 -44.91
C ALA A 748 27.46 19.43 -43.88
N GLY A 749 26.34 18.90 -44.34
CA GLY A 749 25.34 18.24 -43.49
C GLY A 749 24.33 19.18 -42.81
N ALA A 750 24.36 20.48 -43.09
CA ALA A 750 23.29 21.38 -42.64
C ALA A 750 21.97 21.10 -43.39
N ASP A 751 20.85 21.03 -42.67
CA ASP A 751 19.50 20.91 -43.23
C ASP A 751 18.94 22.25 -43.72
N LYS A 752 19.42 23.36 -43.13
CA LYS A 752 19.12 24.75 -43.50
C LYS A 752 20.00 25.72 -42.70
N TYR A 753 20.03 26.97 -43.15
CA TYR A 753 20.60 28.11 -42.42
C TYR A 753 19.52 29.03 -41.91
N ARG A 754 19.62 29.43 -40.64
CA ARG A 754 18.74 30.42 -40.03
C ARG A 754 19.45 31.75 -39.91
N VAL A 755 18.95 32.75 -40.64
CA VAL A 755 19.51 34.10 -40.70
C VAL A 755 18.81 35.00 -39.70
N ARG A 756 19.60 35.67 -38.87
CA ARG A 756 19.12 36.53 -37.80
C ARG A 756 19.77 37.90 -37.82
N ARG A 757 19.03 38.90 -37.34
CA ARG A 757 19.47 40.28 -37.24
C ARG A 757 19.00 40.91 -35.93
N ARG A 758 19.80 41.83 -35.40
CA ARG A 758 19.38 42.77 -34.33
C ARG A 758 19.96 44.16 -34.58
N LEU A 759 19.39 45.17 -33.95
CA LEU A 759 20.10 46.44 -33.77
C LEU A 759 21.27 46.24 -32.81
N THR A 760 22.33 47.03 -32.98
CA THR A 760 23.49 46.98 -32.09
C THR A 760 23.11 47.27 -30.63
N ALA A 761 22.10 48.13 -30.43
CA ALA A 761 21.55 48.49 -29.12
C ALA A 761 20.65 47.40 -28.49
N ASP A 762 20.13 46.46 -29.27
CA ASP A 762 19.23 45.41 -28.79
C ASP A 762 20.00 44.21 -28.27
N SER A 763 19.51 43.53 -27.22
CA SER A 763 20.14 42.30 -26.72
C SER A 763 19.71 41.02 -27.45
N THR A 764 18.63 41.07 -28.25
CA THR A 764 18.00 39.88 -28.83
C THR A 764 17.99 39.90 -30.35
N TYR A 765 18.28 38.74 -30.95
CA TYR A 765 18.25 38.53 -32.39
C TYR A 765 16.85 38.11 -32.87
N LYS A 766 16.34 38.78 -33.91
CA LYS A 766 15.13 38.39 -34.63
C LYS A 766 15.47 37.49 -35.81
N ASN A 767 14.59 36.53 -36.10
CA ASN A 767 14.70 35.74 -37.33
C ASN A 767 14.27 36.59 -38.52
N ILE A 768 15.10 36.64 -39.56
CA ILE A 768 14.80 37.38 -40.78
C ILE A 768 14.68 36.46 -42.02
N GLY A 769 15.09 35.20 -41.92
CA GLY A 769 14.85 34.20 -42.96
C GLY A 769 15.49 32.85 -42.64
N ASP A 770 15.03 31.80 -43.31
CA ASP A 770 15.69 30.49 -43.36
C ASP A 770 16.09 30.23 -44.83
N VAL A 771 17.30 29.69 -45.06
CA VAL A 771 17.88 29.40 -46.39
C VAL A 771 18.16 27.92 -46.50
N THR A 772 17.87 27.30 -47.65
CA THR A 772 18.13 25.88 -47.90
C THR A 772 19.62 25.57 -48.02
N PRO A 773 20.06 24.32 -47.79
CA PRO A 773 21.47 23.91 -47.88
C PRO A 773 22.07 24.17 -49.26
N GLY A 774 23.39 24.42 -49.33
CA GLY A 774 24.09 24.71 -50.59
C GLY A 774 23.95 26.14 -51.10
N VAL A 775 23.23 27.01 -50.37
CA VAL A 775 23.01 28.42 -50.70
C VAL A 775 23.67 29.29 -49.64
N GLY A 776 24.93 29.66 -49.87
CA GLY A 776 25.75 30.48 -48.96
C GLY A 776 25.51 31.99 -49.06
N TYR A 777 24.28 32.43 -49.36
CA TYR A 777 23.96 33.85 -49.45
C TYR A 777 22.51 34.16 -49.04
N PHE A 778 22.26 35.39 -48.58
CA PHE A 778 20.92 35.89 -48.23
C PHE A 778 20.82 37.41 -48.45
N HIS A 779 19.75 37.86 -49.12
CA HIS A 779 19.43 39.29 -49.22
C HIS A 779 18.47 39.69 -48.11
N ASP A 780 18.91 40.59 -47.24
CA ASP A 780 18.03 41.28 -46.30
C ASP A 780 17.40 42.49 -46.99
N THR A 781 16.25 42.26 -47.62
CA THR A 781 15.47 43.31 -48.29
C THR A 781 14.41 43.95 -47.39
N SER A 782 14.52 43.78 -46.07
CA SER A 782 13.52 44.32 -45.14
C SER A 782 13.78 45.80 -44.87
N ASN A 783 12.71 46.59 -44.68
CA ASN A 783 12.80 48.02 -44.39
C ASN A 783 13.70 48.25 -43.17
N ARG A 784 14.86 48.90 -43.38
CA ARG A 784 15.85 49.20 -42.34
C ARG A 784 15.85 50.70 -42.04
N GLU A 785 16.08 51.04 -40.79
CA GLU A 785 16.11 52.42 -40.34
C GLU A 785 17.39 53.12 -40.82
N ASP A 786 17.27 54.37 -41.28
CA ASP A 786 18.42 55.17 -41.72
C ASP A 786 19.38 55.44 -40.55
N ASN A 787 20.67 55.33 -40.82
CA ASN A 787 21.78 55.49 -39.87
C ASN A 787 21.77 54.49 -38.69
N ALA A 788 20.97 53.42 -38.76
CA ALA A 788 20.97 52.37 -37.74
C ALA A 788 22.04 51.31 -38.01
N SER A 789 22.65 50.80 -36.93
CA SER A 789 23.71 49.77 -36.99
C SER A 789 23.14 48.39 -36.68
N TYR A 790 23.20 47.48 -37.64
CA TYR A 790 22.64 46.13 -37.56
C TYR A 790 23.73 45.08 -37.43
N VAL A 791 23.51 44.11 -36.54
CA VAL A 791 24.38 42.95 -36.34
C VAL A 791 23.69 41.71 -36.89
N TYR A 792 24.40 40.95 -37.72
CA TYR A 792 23.88 39.75 -38.37
C TYR A 792 24.49 38.48 -37.78
N MET A 793 23.75 37.38 -37.86
CA MET A 793 24.18 36.05 -37.46
C MET A 793 23.51 35.00 -38.32
N VAL A 794 24.25 33.97 -38.72
CA VAL A 794 23.71 32.80 -39.42
C VAL A 794 23.91 31.56 -38.56
N ARG A 795 22.92 30.67 -38.50
CA ARG A 795 23.01 29.40 -37.76
C ARG A 795 22.68 28.22 -38.67
N PRO A 796 23.61 27.28 -38.90
CA PRO A 796 23.25 26.01 -39.49
C PRO A 796 22.34 25.23 -38.54
N MET A 797 21.37 24.53 -39.10
CA MET A 797 20.50 23.58 -38.41
C MET A 797 20.93 22.18 -38.83
N LEU A 798 21.18 21.29 -37.87
CA LEU A 798 21.45 19.87 -38.13
C LEU A 798 20.47 19.04 -37.30
N ASP A 799 19.77 18.12 -37.93
CA ASP A 799 18.73 17.27 -37.34
C ASP A 799 17.69 18.07 -36.54
N GLY A 800 17.28 19.22 -37.10
CA GLY A 800 16.31 20.12 -36.49
C GLY A 800 16.80 20.92 -35.27
N LYS A 801 18.05 20.74 -34.84
CA LYS A 801 18.65 21.46 -33.70
C LYS A 801 19.52 22.64 -34.17
N ALA A 802 19.41 23.76 -33.46
CA ALA A 802 20.17 24.98 -33.78
C ALA A 802 21.53 24.96 -33.09
N VAL A 803 22.62 25.03 -33.86
CA VAL A 803 23.99 25.19 -33.35
C VAL A 803 24.37 26.68 -33.39
N LYS A 804 25.24 27.17 -32.50
CA LYS A 804 25.49 28.62 -32.33
C LYS A 804 26.94 29.01 -32.65
N ILE A 805 27.30 29.29 -33.92
CA ILE A 805 28.69 29.70 -34.22
C ILE A 805 28.96 30.37 -35.60
N SER A 806 28.23 31.42 -36.00
CA SER A 806 28.80 32.38 -36.99
C SER A 806 29.54 33.51 -36.28
N ASN A 807 30.53 34.13 -36.94
CA ASN A 807 30.92 35.50 -36.59
C ASN A 807 29.71 36.45 -36.76
N THR A 808 29.76 37.65 -36.16
CA THR A 808 28.64 38.59 -36.16
C THR A 808 29.03 39.91 -36.81
N PRO A 809 29.06 40.01 -38.16
CA PRO A 809 29.39 41.26 -38.82
C PRO A 809 28.32 42.32 -38.55
N THR A 810 28.77 43.57 -38.51
CA THR A 810 27.92 44.73 -38.27
C THR A 810 27.98 45.66 -39.47
N VAL A 811 26.83 46.19 -39.91
CA VAL A 811 26.75 47.20 -40.97
C VAL A 811 25.84 48.34 -40.53
N ILE A 812 26.20 49.56 -40.93
CA ILE A 812 25.39 50.75 -40.72
C ILE A 812 24.58 50.98 -41.99
N ASN A 813 23.26 51.09 -41.86
CA ASN A 813 22.39 51.46 -42.97
C ASN A 813 22.61 52.94 -43.31
N GLN A 814 23.43 53.23 -44.32
CA GLN A 814 23.69 54.60 -44.77
C GLN A 814 22.90 54.88 -46.06
N CYS A 815 21.73 55.51 -45.89
CA CYS A 815 21.03 56.17 -46.96
C CYS A 815 21.55 57.61 -47.06
N ASN A 816 22.02 57.99 -48.25
CA ASN A 816 22.33 59.40 -48.56
C ASN A 816 21.06 60.22 -48.74
#